data_AF-A0A7R9XVN1-F1
#
_entry.id   AF-A0A7R9XVN1-F1
#
_cell.length_a   1.000
_cell.length_b   1.000
_cell.length_c   1.000
_cell.angle_alpha   90.00
_cell.angle_beta   90.00
_cell.angle_gamma   90.00
#
_symmetry.space_group_name_H-M   'P 1'
#
loop_
_entity.id
_entity.type
_entity.pdbx_description
1 polymer ?
#
loop_
_entity_poly.entity_id
_entity_poly.type
_entity_poly.pdbx_seq_one_letter_code
_entity_poly.pdbx_strand_id
1 'polypeptide(L)'
;LEKKQAALTEARAQLKEVLDKVQALKDTYEASTAKKQALEDELADLEQKLERAEKLVSGLAGEKDRWENSIVLYEEQIGCLPGDVVIAAAFMSYAGPFPSEYRDDLVAKTWLPQVKQLGIPSSAAFDFALFLADPSDVRDWNIQGLPADSFSTENGVVVTRGSRWPLLIDPQGQGNKWIKNMEKPHGLKVITLNMSDMVRQMENAIQFGDPVLIQDVGEEIDPILEPVLSKSFIKKGNQVMIKLGDKEVDYSPDFRLYLTSKLFNPHYTPEVSTKVTIVNFAVKEQGLEAQLLNVVVQKERPDLDKQKNELVVKVANGKRTIIELEDTLLDLLSNATGSLLDNIELINTLNASKTTSDEVTESLKIAETTSVQIEEASSLYRPCSVRAAILYFVLYDLANVDPMYQFSLDAYMDLFLLSIAKAPKSQELEKRIEYLNDYHTYAVYKYTSRGLFEAHKLLLSLQMCVRILQSSNQVNLEEWQFFLKGGMVLDRSLQSPNPAPDWISELAWDNIVELDNVEHFRGIITSFEKEFVEWEDWYRNAEPESPQKSQLPGEWEQKCNELQRMIFIRCLRMDRVEKAATNYVANSLGRKYVEPPVLDLNETYGDSTPSAPLIFVLSPGVDPTANLKQLAQAKGLGEKFFSVALGQGQAPVATKLISTATIEGNWVFLANCHLMLSWLPDLQKIIEAFDEKQPHENFRLWLSSNPTPHFPLAILQRGLKMTTEPPKGL
;
A
#
# COMPACT_ATOMS: atom_id res chain seq x y z
N LEU A 1 52.19 -57.49 -102.96
CA LEU A 1 51.39 -57.51 -101.71
C LEU A 1 52.19 -56.97 -100.53
N GLU A 2 53.46 -57.38 -100.36
CA GLU A 2 54.34 -56.97 -99.24
C GLU A 2 54.51 -55.44 -99.08
N LYS A 3 54.72 -54.67 -100.16
CA LYS A 3 54.81 -53.19 -100.08
C LYS A 3 53.54 -52.53 -99.54
N LYS A 4 52.36 -53.08 -99.81
CA LYS A 4 51.08 -52.56 -99.27
C LYS A 4 50.86 -53.00 -97.82
N GLN A 5 51.36 -54.17 -97.41
CA GLN A 5 51.34 -54.61 -96.02
C GLN A 5 52.31 -53.81 -95.13
N ALA A 6 53.48 -53.42 -95.66
CA ALA A 6 54.44 -52.53 -94.98
C ALA A 6 53.87 -51.11 -94.79
N ALA A 7 53.29 -50.51 -95.84
CA ALA A 7 52.65 -49.20 -95.72
C ALA A 7 51.43 -49.20 -94.77
N LEU A 8 50.70 -50.32 -94.70
CA LEU A 8 49.56 -50.47 -93.80
C LEU A 8 49.98 -50.70 -92.35
N THR A 9 51.14 -51.32 -92.11
CA THR A 9 51.72 -51.44 -90.76
C THR A 9 52.33 -50.13 -90.29
N GLU A 10 52.99 -49.36 -91.17
CA GLU A 10 53.52 -48.03 -90.87
C GLU A 10 52.39 -47.00 -90.60
N ALA A 11 51.34 -46.99 -91.42
CA ALA A 11 50.16 -46.15 -91.18
C ALA A 11 49.41 -46.56 -89.91
N ARG A 12 49.34 -47.86 -89.57
CA ARG A 12 48.79 -48.32 -88.28
C ARG A 12 49.66 -47.92 -87.10
N ALA A 13 50.98 -47.89 -87.23
CA ALA A 13 51.89 -47.43 -86.19
C ALA A 13 51.76 -45.91 -85.96
N GLN A 14 51.70 -45.12 -87.02
CA GLN A 14 51.47 -43.66 -86.92
C GLN A 14 50.08 -43.34 -86.37
N LEU A 15 49.04 -44.08 -86.79
CA LEU A 15 47.70 -43.93 -86.22
C LEU A 15 47.69 -44.26 -84.73
N LYS A 16 48.42 -45.30 -84.31
CA LYS A 16 48.56 -45.66 -82.90
C LYS A 16 49.30 -44.58 -82.11
N GLU A 17 50.38 -44.02 -82.64
CA GLU A 17 51.13 -42.93 -81.99
C GLU A 17 50.29 -41.65 -81.84
N VAL A 18 49.49 -41.31 -82.84
CA VAL A 18 48.56 -40.16 -82.77
C VAL A 18 47.41 -40.45 -81.80
N LEU A 19 46.87 -41.67 -81.78
CA LEU A 19 45.86 -42.10 -80.80
C LEU A 19 46.40 -42.06 -79.37
N ASP A 20 47.63 -42.53 -79.14
CA ASP A 20 48.30 -42.49 -77.84
C ASP A 20 48.56 -41.04 -77.39
N LYS A 21 48.95 -40.14 -78.31
CA LYS A 21 49.09 -38.70 -78.02
C LYS A 21 47.76 -38.01 -77.74
N VAL A 22 46.71 -38.36 -78.47
CA VAL A 22 45.35 -37.83 -78.24
C VAL A 22 44.79 -38.35 -76.92
N GLN A 23 45.04 -39.61 -76.57
CA GLN A 23 44.66 -40.17 -75.28
C GLN A 23 45.43 -39.51 -74.14
N ALA A 24 46.74 -39.33 -74.27
CA ALA A 24 47.54 -38.62 -73.28
C ALA A 24 47.04 -37.18 -73.09
N LEU A 25 46.78 -36.43 -74.17
CA LEU A 25 46.21 -35.08 -74.10
C LEU A 25 44.81 -35.04 -73.49
N LYS A 26 43.97 -36.06 -73.74
CA LYS A 26 42.67 -36.21 -73.07
C LYS A 26 42.84 -36.44 -71.57
N ASP A 27 43.73 -37.33 -71.17
CA ASP A 27 43.99 -37.62 -69.76
C ASP A 27 44.54 -36.36 -69.05
N THR A 28 45.43 -35.59 -69.69
CA THR A 28 45.92 -34.31 -69.13
C THR A 28 44.83 -33.25 -69.08
N TYR A 29 43.96 -33.19 -70.10
CA TYR A 29 42.83 -32.27 -70.12
C TYR A 29 41.87 -32.59 -68.99
N GLU A 30 41.44 -33.84 -68.85
CA GLU A 30 40.56 -34.32 -67.77
C GLU A 30 41.18 -34.10 -66.39
N ALA A 31 42.48 -34.35 -66.21
CA ALA A 31 43.17 -34.05 -64.96
C ALA A 31 43.21 -32.54 -64.66
N SER A 32 43.40 -31.70 -65.67
CA SER A 32 43.42 -30.24 -65.51
C SER A 32 42.03 -29.66 -65.26
N THR A 33 40.98 -30.18 -65.90
CA THR A 33 39.59 -29.77 -65.62
C THR A 33 39.15 -30.26 -64.25
N ALA A 34 39.49 -31.50 -63.85
CA ALA A 34 39.22 -31.99 -62.49
C ALA A 34 39.91 -31.13 -61.42
N LYS A 35 41.18 -30.74 -61.67
CA LYS A 35 41.91 -29.85 -60.75
C LYS A 35 41.36 -28.43 -60.73
N LYS A 36 40.92 -27.90 -61.87
CA LYS A 36 40.24 -26.60 -61.95
C LYS A 36 38.92 -26.64 -61.16
N GLN A 37 38.11 -27.68 -61.35
CA GLN A 37 36.84 -27.84 -60.67
C GLN A 37 37.04 -27.99 -59.16
N ALA A 38 38.02 -28.78 -58.73
CA ALA A 38 38.38 -28.89 -57.31
C ALA A 38 38.79 -27.55 -56.70
N LEU A 39 39.55 -26.72 -57.42
CA LEU A 39 39.91 -25.38 -56.96
C LEU A 39 38.73 -24.41 -56.96
N GLU A 40 37.82 -24.50 -57.92
CA GLU A 40 36.58 -23.70 -57.94
C GLU A 40 35.68 -24.08 -56.75
N ASP A 41 35.55 -25.38 -56.44
CA ASP A 41 34.80 -25.87 -55.29
C ASP A 41 35.46 -25.44 -53.95
N GLU A 42 36.80 -25.50 -53.86
CA GLU A 42 37.56 -25.07 -52.68
C GLU A 42 37.47 -23.55 -52.46
N LEU A 43 37.47 -22.76 -53.53
CA LEU A 43 37.33 -21.31 -53.47
C LEU A 43 35.91 -20.91 -53.05
N ALA A 44 34.88 -21.60 -53.57
CA ALA A 44 33.50 -21.39 -53.14
C ALA A 44 33.29 -21.75 -51.66
N ASP A 45 33.89 -22.84 -51.17
CA ASP A 45 33.84 -23.22 -49.76
C ASP A 45 34.57 -22.21 -48.86
N LEU A 46 35.71 -21.68 -49.31
CA LEU A 46 36.46 -20.62 -48.61
C LEU A 46 35.68 -19.30 -48.55
N GLU A 47 35.06 -18.86 -49.65
CA GLU A 47 34.22 -17.66 -49.67
C GLU A 47 33.06 -17.79 -48.69
N GLN A 48 32.39 -18.96 -48.68
CA GLN A 48 31.27 -19.21 -47.78
C GLN A 48 31.71 -19.26 -46.30
N LYS A 49 32.88 -19.84 -46.01
CA LYS A 49 33.47 -19.83 -44.67
C LYS A 49 33.87 -18.43 -44.23
N LEU A 50 34.38 -17.59 -45.13
CA LEU A 50 34.77 -16.22 -44.83
C LEU A 50 33.55 -15.35 -44.51
N GLU A 51 32.47 -15.46 -45.30
CA GLU A 51 31.20 -14.77 -45.03
C GLU A 51 30.61 -15.18 -43.66
N ARG A 52 30.67 -16.49 -43.35
CA ARG A 52 30.24 -17.02 -42.04
C ARG A 52 31.10 -16.50 -40.89
N ALA A 53 32.41 -16.42 -41.09
CA ALA A 53 33.33 -15.88 -40.09
C ALA A 53 33.06 -14.40 -39.81
N GLU A 54 32.83 -13.60 -40.86
CA GLU A 54 32.51 -12.18 -40.72
C GLU A 54 31.19 -11.94 -39.98
N LYS A 55 30.15 -12.74 -40.29
CA LYS A 55 28.87 -12.72 -39.54
C LYS A 55 29.04 -13.13 -38.09
N LEU A 56 29.83 -14.17 -37.81
CA LEU A 56 30.06 -14.65 -36.45
C LEU A 56 30.84 -13.62 -35.62
N VAL A 57 31.90 -13.01 -36.19
CA VAL A 57 32.69 -11.97 -35.53
C VAL A 57 31.88 -10.70 -35.30
N SER A 58 31.15 -10.21 -36.30
CA SER A 58 30.33 -9.01 -36.16
C SER A 58 29.13 -9.19 -35.22
N GLY A 59 28.58 -10.39 -35.15
CA GLY A 59 27.52 -10.75 -34.21
C GLY A 59 28.02 -10.82 -32.76
N LEU A 60 29.18 -11.46 -32.54
CA LEU A 60 29.78 -11.61 -31.20
C LEU A 60 30.51 -10.37 -30.70
N ALA A 61 30.97 -9.47 -31.58
CA ALA A 61 31.70 -8.28 -31.15
C ALA A 61 30.88 -7.38 -30.21
N GLY A 62 29.59 -7.17 -30.52
CA GLY A 62 28.70 -6.38 -29.67
C GLY A 62 28.43 -7.05 -28.32
N GLU A 63 28.21 -8.38 -28.32
CA GLU A 63 28.02 -9.15 -27.08
C GLU A 63 29.30 -9.18 -26.23
N LYS A 64 30.47 -9.26 -26.86
CA LYS A 64 31.75 -9.17 -26.17
C LYS A 64 31.88 -7.83 -25.45
N ASP A 65 31.67 -6.70 -26.13
CA ASP A 65 31.75 -5.38 -25.52
C ASP A 65 30.74 -5.23 -24.37
N ARG A 66 29.52 -5.77 -24.55
CA ARG A 66 28.48 -5.79 -23.52
C ARG A 66 28.87 -6.62 -22.30
N TRP A 67 29.43 -7.82 -22.50
CA TRP A 67 29.91 -8.66 -21.41
C TRP A 67 31.10 -8.03 -20.71
N GLU A 68 32.05 -7.44 -21.43
CA GLU A 68 33.16 -6.70 -20.84
C GLU A 68 32.65 -5.54 -19.95
N ASN A 69 31.68 -4.75 -20.44
CA ASN A 69 31.04 -3.69 -19.64
C ASN A 69 30.28 -4.25 -18.42
N SER A 70 29.57 -5.36 -18.59
CA SER A 70 28.82 -6.00 -17.49
C SER A 70 29.75 -6.58 -16.44
N ILE A 71 30.89 -7.16 -16.84
CA ILE A 71 31.92 -7.66 -15.94
C ILE A 71 32.51 -6.51 -15.13
N VAL A 72 32.85 -5.38 -15.76
CA VAL A 72 33.36 -4.20 -15.04
C VAL A 72 32.34 -3.72 -14.01
N LEU A 73 31.06 -3.62 -14.38
CA LEU A 73 29.99 -3.23 -13.47
C LEU A 73 29.85 -4.23 -12.31
N TYR A 74 29.85 -5.52 -12.60
CA TYR A 74 29.75 -6.56 -11.57
C TYR A 74 30.98 -6.61 -10.67
N GLU A 75 32.19 -6.37 -11.18
CA GLU A 75 33.40 -6.26 -10.37
C GLU A 75 33.33 -5.07 -9.40
N GLU A 76 32.83 -3.92 -9.86
CA GLU A 76 32.58 -2.76 -9.01
C GLU A 76 31.53 -3.06 -7.92
N GLN A 77 30.42 -3.71 -8.29
CA GLN A 77 29.36 -4.12 -7.37
C GLN A 77 29.82 -5.17 -6.36
N ILE A 78 30.59 -6.18 -6.80
CA ILE A 78 31.20 -7.18 -5.91
C ILE A 78 32.16 -6.51 -4.93
N GLY A 79 32.92 -5.51 -5.40
CA GLY A 79 33.76 -4.67 -4.55
C GLY A 79 32.99 -3.98 -3.43
N CYS A 80 31.78 -3.47 -3.72
CA CYS A 80 30.90 -2.76 -2.79
C CYS A 80 30.01 -3.68 -1.93
N LEU A 81 29.94 -4.96 -2.26
CA LEU A 81 29.07 -5.95 -1.62
C LEU A 81 29.22 -6.02 -0.09
N PRO A 82 30.42 -5.95 0.52
CA PRO A 82 30.54 -6.03 1.98
C PRO A 82 29.76 -4.95 2.72
N GLY A 83 29.80 -3.70 2.24
CA GLY A 83 29.03 -2.60 2.83
C GLY A 83 27.54 -2.75 2.59
N ASP A 84 27.15 -3.07 1.37
CA ASP A 84 25.75 -3.19 0.96
C ASP A 84 25.04 -4.34 1.71
N VAL A 85 25.71 -5.49 1.88
CA VAL A 85 25.19 -6.63 2.65
C VAL A 85 25.04 -6.29 4.13
N VAL A 86 25.97 -5.54 4.72
CA VAL A 86 25.85 -5.11 6.14
C VAL A 86 24.63 -4.23 6.33
N ILE A 87 24.39 -3.29 5.41
CA ILE A 87 23.22 -2.41 5.44
C ILE A 87 21.94 -3.22 5.22
N ALA A 88 21.91 -4.12 4.24
CA ALA A 88 20.77 -4.99 3.97
C ALA A 88 20.43 -5.89 5.18
N ALA A 89 21.45 -6.47 5.82
CA ALA A 89 21.27 -7.30 7.01
C ALA A 89 20.78 -6.49 8.22
N ALA A 90 21.29 -5.27 8.41
CA ALA A 90 20.81 -4.35 9.43
C ALA A 90 19.34 -3.97 9.18
N PHE A 91 18.98 -3.68 7.93
CA PHE A 91 17.61 -3.37 7.55
C PHE A 91 16.66 -4.53 7.83
N MET A 92 16.97 -5.74 7.34
CA MET A 92 16.20 -6.96 7.58
C MET A 92 16.00 -7.26 9.08
N SER A 93 16.98 -6.91 9.91
CA SER A 93 16.97 -7.23 11.34
C SER A 93 16.23 -6.20 12.18
N TYR A 94 16.34 -4.91 11.84
CA TYR A 94 15.93 -3.80 12.71
C TYR A 94 14.91 -2.84 12.10
N ALA A 95 14.86 -2.69 10.77
CA ALA A 95 14.03 -1.66 10.12
C ALA A 95 12.53 -2.03 10.07
N GLY A 96 12.19 -3.33 10.14
CA GLY A 96 10.83 -3.85 10.00
C GLY A 96 9.74 -3.11 10.80
N PRO A 97 9.92 -2.83 12.10
CA PRO A 97 8.90 -2.15 12.92
C PRO A 97 8.74 -0.65 12.63
N PHE A 98 9.71 -0.02 11.97
CA PHE A 98 9.77 1.43 11.84
C PHE A 98 9.05 1.93 10.58
N PRO A 99 8.54 3.19 10.59
CA PRO A 99 7.96 3.83 9.41
C PRO A 99 9.03 4.27 8.39
N SER A 100 8.62 4.50 7.13
CA SER A 100 9.50 4.89 6.01
C SER A 100 10.50 5.99 6.36
N GLU A 101 10.04 7.14 6.91
CA GLU A 101 10.90 8.28 7.24
C GLU A 101 12.04 7.91 8.19
N TYR A 102 11.76 7.03 9.16
CA TYR A 102 12.77 6.58 10.10
C TYR A 102 13.72 5.55 9.47
N ARG A 103 13.21 4.71 8.56
CA ARG A 103 14.06 3.78 7.77
C ARG A 103 15.02 4.55 6.86
N ASP A 104 14.53 5.58 6.18
CA ASP A 104 15.33 6.46 5.33
C ASP A 104 16.41 7.17 6.15
N ASP A 105 16.05 7.69 7.34
CA ASP A 105 17.01 8.32 8.25
C ASP A 105 18.06 7.33 8.79
N LEU A 106 17.66 6.10 9.10
CA LEU A 106 18.59 5.04 9.51
C LEU A 106 19.58 4.71 8.38
N VAL A 107 19.10 4.47 7.16
CA VAL A 107 19.95 4.08 6.04
C VAL A 107 20.81 5.26 5.56
N ALA A 108 20.19 6.38 5.21
CA ALA A 108 20.85 7.50 4.53
C ALA A 108 21.66 8.39 5.48
N LYS A 109 21.15 8.67 6.70
CA LYS A 109 21.82 9.58 7.64
C LYS A 109 22.72 8.85 8.65
N THR A 110 22.53 7.55 8.87
CA THR A 110 23.26 6.80 9.92
C THR A 110 24.14 5.68 9.37
N TRP A 111 23.55 4.64 8.77
CA TRP A 111 24.27 3.41 8.39
C TRP A 111 25.23 3.63 7.22
N LEU A 112 24.78 4.22 6.11
CA LEU A 112 25.65 4.51 4.96
C LEU A 112 26.85 5.41 5.35
N PRO A 113 26.66 6.53 6.07
CA PRO A 113 27.78 7.35 6.54
C PRO A 113 28.76 6.60 7.46
N GLN A 114 28.26 5.73 8.35
CA GLN A 114 29.13 4.94 9.24
C GLN A 114 29.94 3.89 8.48
N VAL A 115 29.33 3.18 7.54
CA VAL A 115 30.03 2.21 6.67
C VAL A 115 31.13 2.90 5.88
N LYS A 116 30.85 4.08 5.32
CA LYS A 116 31.83 4.92 4.61
C LYS A 116 32.94 5.42 5.55
N GLN A 117 32.60 5.85 6.77
CA GLN A 117 33.58 6.30 7.77
C GLN A 117 34.54 5.18 8.20
N LEU A 118 34.05 3.94 8.28
CA LEU A 118 34.86 2.76 8.59
C LEU A 118 35.73 2.28 7.41
N GLY A 119 35.63 2.94 6.24
CA GLY A 119 36.38 2.57 5.05
C GLY A 119 35.93 1.26 4.40
N ILE A 120 34.69 0.84 4.69
CA ILE A 120 34.11 -0.36 4.06
C ILE A 120 33.58 0.06 2.68
N PRO A 121 33.97 -0.62 1.59
CA PRO A 121 33.40 -0.37 0.28
C PRO A 121 31.88 -0.56 0.28
N SER A 122 31.15 0.40 -0.26
CA SER A 122 29.68 0.40 -0.34
C SER A 122 29.22 1.23 -1.53
N SER A 123 28.06 0.92 -2.07
CA SER A 123 27.45 1.69 -3.15
C SER A 123 27.17 3.14 -2.74
N ALA A 124 27.17 4.06 -3.71
CA ALA A 124 26.94 5.48 -3.43
C ALA A 124 25.51 5.74 -2.94
N ALA A 125 24.54 5.07 -3.57
CA ALA A 125 23.13 4.99 -3.20
C ALA A 125 22.78 3.52 -3.01
N PHE A 126 22.13 3.19 -1.89
CA PHE A 126 21.69 1.84 -1.56
C PHE A 126 20.16 1.83 -1.50
N ASP A 127 19.55 0.96 -2.29
CA ASP A 127 18.11 0.67 -2.25
C ASP A 127 17.94 -0.76 -1.76
N PHE A 128 17.27 -0.91 -0.62
CA PHE A 128 17.07 -2.18 0.04
C PHE A 128 16.20 -3.15 -0.78
N ALA A 129 15.13 -2.64 -1.39
CA ALA A 129 14.19 -3.47 -2.13
C ALA A 129 14.81 -3.99 -3.42
N LEU A 130 15.50 -3.12 -4.17
CA LEU A 130 16.21 -3.52 -5.40
C LEU A 130 17.36 -4.49 -5.14
N PHE A 131 17.99 -4.42 -3.95
CA PHE A 131 19.09 -5.31 -3.59
C PHE A 131 18.66 -6.74 -3.27
N LEU A 132 17.45 -6.95 -2.72
CA LEU A 132 16.98 -8.27 -2.24
C LEU A 132 15.79 -8.86 -2.99
N ALA A 133 15.12 -8.09 -3.84
CA ALA A 133 13.95 -8.54 -4.56
C ALA A 133 14.08 -8.31 -6.07
N ASP A 134 13.72 -9.35 -6.82
CA ASP A 134 13.63 -9.28 -8.26
C ASP A 134 12.38 -8.49 -8.68
N PRO A 135 12.42 -7.70 -9.76
CA PRO A 135 11.25 -6.98 -10.25
C PRO A 135 10.04 -7.87 -10.59
N SER A 136 10.27 -9.15 -10.89
CA SER A 136 9.20 -10.15 -11.09
C SER A 136 8.46 -10.45 -9.79
N ASP A 137 9.17 -10.64 -8.69
CA ASP A 137 8.57 -10.94 -7.38
C ASP A 137 7.72 -9.77 -6.91
N VAL A 138 8.26 -8.55 -7.02
CA VAL A 138 7.54 -7.31 -6.67
C VAL A 138 6.25 -7.17 -7.48
N ARG A 139 6.28 -7.55 -8.76
CA ARG A 139 5.08 -7.55 -9.60
C ARG A 139 4.06 -8.58 -9.13
N ASP A 140 4.49 -9.79 -8.81
CA ASP A 140 3.58 -10.83 -8.31
C ASP A 140 2.95 -10.39 -6.99
N TRP A 141 3.70 -9.74 -6.09
CA TRP A 141 3.15 -9.15 -4.87
C TRP A 141 2.11 -8.08 -5.16
N ASN A 142 2.36 -7.21 -6.14
CA ASN A 142 1.40 -6.18 -6.57
C ASN A 142 0.10 -6.80 -7.10
N ILE A 143 0.19 -7.86 -7.91
CA ILE A 143 -0.98 -8.61 -8.40
C ILE A 143 -1.75 -9.26 -7.25
N GLN A 144 -1.04 -9.73 -6.22
CA GLN A 144 -1.62 -10.33 -5.02
C GLN A 144 -2.21 -9.29 -4.03
N GLY A 145 -2.08 -7.99 -4.32
CA GLY A 145 -2.71 -6.91 -3.56
C GLY A 145 -1.79 -6.15 -2.61
N LEU A 146 -0.46 -6.36 -2.68
CA LEU A 146 0.50 -5.47 -2.05
C LEU A 146 0.54 -4.14 -2.85
N PRO A 147 0.60 -2.99 -2.19
CA PRO A 147 0.80 -1.72 -2.89
C PRO A 147 2.17 -1.63 -3.55
N ALA A 148 2.23 -0.88 -4.65
CA ALA A 148 3.47 -0.61 -5.39
C ALA A 148 4.31 0.54 -4.79
N ASP A 149 4.05 0.98 -3.56
CA ASP A 149 4.89 1.97 -2.87
C ASP A 149 6.16 1.33 -2.28
N SER A 150 7.21 2.14 -2.03
CA SER A 150 8.50 1.62 -1.57
C SER A 150 8.37 0.94 -0.20
N PHE A 151 7.64 1.54 0.73
CA PHE A 151 7.44 1.02 2.08
C PHE A 151 6.77 -0.36 2.08
N SER A 152 5.72 -0.53 1.26
CA SER A 152 5.05 -1.82 1.05
C SER A 152 5.97 -2.84 0.38
N THR A 153 6.77 -2.42 -0.61
CA THR A 153 7.74 -3.30 -1.29
C THR A 153 8.82 -3.78 -0.32
N GLU A 154 9.40 -2.89 0.48
CA GLU A 154 10.36 -3.21 1.55
C GLU A 154 9.75 -4.20 2.55
N ASN A 155 8.50 -3.98 2.96
CA ASN A 155 7.79 -4.91 3.84
C ASN A 155 7.61 -6.28 3.19
N GLY A 156 7.31 -6.32 1.88
CA GLY A 156 7.25 -7.54 1.08
C GLY A 156 8.56 -8.33 1.11
N VAL A 157 9.69 -7.63 0.97
CA VAL A 157 11.03 -8.23 1.09
C VAL A 157 11.26 -8.78 2.50
N VAL A 158 10.96 -8.01 3.54
CA VAL A 158 11.19 -8.45 4.93
C VAL A 158 10.35 -9.69 5.28
N VAL A 159 9.12 -9.75 4.78
CA VAL A 159 8.21 -10.89 4.98
C VAL A 159 8.67 -12.15 4.23
N THR A 160 9.12 -12.01 2.99
CA THR A 160 9.44 -13.16 2.10
C THR A 160 10.87 -13.66 2.26
N ARG A 161 11.83 -12.76 2.48
CA ARG A 161 13.27 -13.07 2.61
C ARG A 161 13.73 -13.19 4.07
N GLY A 162 12.83 -12.94 5.04
CA GLY A 162 13.09 -13.01 6.47
C GLY A 162 13.42 -14.42 6.98
N SER A 163 14.42 -14.52 7.85
CA SER A 163 14.80 -15.80 8.47
C SER A 163 13.88 -16.20 9.63
N ARG A 164 13.33 -15.23 10.36
CA ARG A 164 12.34 -15.44 11.44
C ARG A 164 10.92 -15.25 10.89
N TRP A 165 9.94 -15.84 11.56
CA TRP A 165 8.54 -15.72 11.13
C TRP A 165 8.07 -14.27 11.27
N PRO A 166 7.41 -13.70 10.25
CA PRO A 166 6.97 -12.32 10.27
C PRO A 166 5.69 -12.16 11.11
N LEU A 167 5.68 -11.13 11.96
CA LEU A 167 4.51 -10.63 12.67
C LEU A 167 4.16 -9.25 12.12
N LEU A 168 3.05 -9.18 11.40
CA LEU A 168 2.58 -7.97 10.72
C LEU A 168 1.68 -7.19 11.66
N ILE A 169 2.08 -5.96 11.97
CA ILE A 169 1.21 -4.96 12.62
C ILE A 169 0.38 -4.34 11.50
N ASP A 170 -0.84 -4.82 11.32
CA ASP A 170 -1.70 -4.54 10.16
C ASP A 170 -3.13 -4.15 10.60
N PRO A 171 -3.33 -2.92 11.10
CA PRO A 171 -4.64 -2.45 11.59
C PRO A 171 -5.72 -2.36 10.51
N GLN A 172 -5.30 -2.16 9.25
CA GLN A 172 -6.18 -2.03 8.09
C GLN A 172 -6.40 -3.36 7.35
N GLY A 173 -5.69 -4.44 7.70
CA GLY A 173 -5.86 -5.76 7.11
C GLY A 173 -5.27 -5.91 5.70
N GLN A 174 -4.40 -5.01 5.27
CA GLN A 174 -3.79 -5.03 3.94
C GLN A 174 -2.79 -6.18 3.78
N GLY A 175 -1.85 -6.31 4.72
CA GLY A 175 -0.90 -7.42 4.75
C GLY A 175 -1.61 -8.78 4.91
N ASN A 176 -2.69 -8.82 5.71
CA ASN A 176 -3.52 -10.01 5.86
C ASN A 176 -4.12 -10.48 4.52
N LYS A 177 -4.71 -9.56 3.75
CA LYS A 177 -5.27 -9.85 2.41
C LYS A 177 -4.18 -10.28 1.43
N TRP A 178 -3.04 -9.60 1.44
CA TRP A 178 -1.91 -9.94 0.57
C TRP A 178 -1.41 -11.36 0.82
N ILE A 179 -1.12 -11.73 2.08
CA ILE A 179 -0.68 -13.09 2.42
C ILE A 179 -1.72 -14.14 2.04
N LYS A 180 -3.02 -13.85 2.26
CA LYS A 180 -4.11 -14.73 1.84
C LYS A 180 -4.12 -14.99 0.34
N ASN A 181 -3.85 -13.98 -0.48
CA ASN A 181 -3.79 -14.12 -1.93
C ASN A 181 -2.51 -14.79 -2.40
N MET A 182 -1.37 -14.46 -1.79
CA MET A 182 -0.05 -15.01 -2.10
C MET A 182 0.01 -16.52 -1.83
N GLU A 183 -0.50 -16.97 -0.69
CA GLU A 183 -0.41 -18.37 -0.26
C GLU A 183 -1.67 -19.21 -0.59
N LYS A 184 -2.67 -18.60 -1.22
CA LYS A 184 -3.87 -19.29 -1.73
C LYS A 184 -3.56 -20.53 -2.57
N PRO A 185 -2.65 -20.49 -3.57
CA PRO A 185 -2.34 -21.67 -4.39
C PRO A 185 -1.66 -22.79 -3.60
N HIS A 186 -1.00 -22.48 -2.48
CA HIS A 186 -0.30 -23.43 -1.62
C HIS A 186 -1.16 -24.02 -0.49
N GLY A 187 -2.47 -23.71 -0.46
CA GLY A 187 -3.39 -24.33 0.49
C GLY A 187 -3.40 -23.70 1.90
N LEU A 188 -3.14 -22.39 2.00
CA LEU A 188 -3.11 -21.61 3.25
C LEU A 188 -4.20 -22.01 4.27
N LYS A 189 -3.77 -22.30 5.51
CA LYS A 189 -4.66 -22.47 6.66
C LYS A 189 -4.73 -21.18 7.45
N VAL A 190 -5.94 -20.62 7.57
CA VAL A 190 -6.19 -19.42 8.36
C VAL A 190 -6.67 -19.83 9.74
N ILE A 191 -5.89 -19.49 10.77
CA ILE A 191 -6.17 -19.85 12.16
C ILE A 191 -6.25 -18.62 13.08
N THR A 192 -6.89 -18.79 14.24
CA THR A 192 -6.98 -17.80 15.31
C THR A 192 -6.64 -18.50 16.62
N LEU A 193 -5.97 -17.81 17.54
CA LEU A 193 -5.53 -18.41 18.81
C LEU A 193 -6.67 -19.01 19.66
N ASN A 194 -7.89 -18.51 19.50
CA ASN A 194 -9.08 -18.97 20.25
C ASN A 194 -9.82 -20.16 19.60
N MET A 195 -9.29 -20.78 18.54
CA MET A 195 -9.94 -21.93 17.91
C MET A 195 -9.61 -23.24 18.63
N SER A 196 -10.64 -24.06 18.89
CA SER A 196 -10.51 -25.31 19.65
C SER A 196 -9.68 -26.39 18.94
N ASP A 197 -9.56 -26.32 17.62
CA ASP A 197 -8.79 -27.24 16.77
C ASP A 197 -7.46 -26.63 16.28
N MET A 198 -7.05 -25.47 16.82
CA MET A 198 -5.82 -24.76 16.43
C MET A 198 -4.59 -25.68 16.46
N VAL A 199 -4.36 -26.38 17.57
CA VAL A 199 -3.19 -27.27 17.73
C VAL A 199 -3.19 -28.37 16.67
N ARG A 200 -4.34 -28.98 16.39
CA ARG A 200 -4.46 -30.05 15.40
C ARG A 200 -4.21 -29.56 13.98
N GLN A 201 -4.74 -28.39 13.63
CA GLN A 201 -4.48 -27.80 12.31
C GLN A 201 -2.99 -27.44 12.16
N MET A 202 -2.37 -26.93 13.23
CA MET A 202 -0.95 -26.61 13.28
C MET A 202 -0.07 -27.87 13.13
N GLU A 203 -0.41 -28.97 13.83
CA GLU A 203 0.26 -30.27 13.70
C GLU A 203 0.26 -30.75 12.24
N ASN A 204 -0.92 -30.75 11.60
CA ASN A 204 -1.04 -31.18 10.20
C ASN A 204 -0.25 -30.26 9.25
N ALA A 205 -0.35 -28.95 9.43
CA ALA A 205 0.33 -28.00 8.56
C ALA A 205 1.86 -28.12 8.66
N ILE A 206 2.41 -28.32 9.86
CA ILE A 206 3.85 -28.56 10.06
C ILE A 206 4.29 -29.85 9.36
N GLN A 207 3.47 -30.91 9.46
CA GLN A 207 3.78 -32.22 8.88
C GLN A 207 3.72 -32.23 7.35
N PHE A 208 2.71 -31.57 6.77
CA PHE A 208 2.50 -31.56 5.31
C PHE A 208 3.17 -30.39 4.60
N GLY A 209 3.65 -29.38 5.34
CA GLY A 209 4.27 -28.18 4.77
C GLY A 209 3.28 -27.11 4.33
N ASP A 210 2.02 -27.18 4.77
CA ASP A 210 1.01 -26.17 4.42
C ASP A 210 1.34 -24.82 5.11
N PRO A 211 1.21 -23.68 4.41
CA PRO A 211 1.39 -22.38 5.03
C PRO A 211 0.25 -22.06 6.01
N VAL A 212 0.58 -21.39 7.12
CA VAL A 212 -0.36 -21.03 8.19
C VAL A 212 -0.34 -19.53 8.45
N LEU A 213 -1.53 -18.92 8.49
CA LEU A 213 -1.73 -17.52 8.89
C LEU A 213 -2.50 -17.46 10.20
N ILE A 214 -1.87 -16.97 11.26
CA ILE A 214 -2.52 -16.68 12.54
C ILE A 214 -3.03 -15.24 12.53
N GLN A 215 -4.35 -15.08 12.65
CA GLN A 215 -5.02 -13.78 12.65
C GLN A 215 -5.25 -13.25 14.06
N ASP A 216 -5.32 -11.92 14.16
CA ASP A 216 -5.73 -11.17 15.34
C ASP A 216 -4.89 -11.52 16.59
N VAL A 217 -3.57 -11.65 16.40
CA VAL A 217 -2.62 -11.90 17.49
C VAL A 217 -2.57 -10.68 18.40
N GLY A 218 -2.80 -10.89 19.70
CA GLY A 218 -2.70 -9.87 20.73
C GLY A 218 -1.24 -9.56 21.11
N GLU A 219 -1.05 -8.96 22.27
CA GLU A 219 0.29 -8.71 22.83
C GLU A 219 0.91 -9.98 23.43
N GLU A 220 0.07 -10.91 23.89
CA GLU A 220 0.46 -12.22 24.40
C GLU A 220 0.32 -13.30 23.32
N ILE A 221 1.37 -14.10 23.15
CA ILE A 221 1.39 -15.25 22.25
C ILE A 221 1.36 -16.52 23.10
N ASP A 222 0.52 -17.48 22.70
CA ASP A 222 0.41 -18.76 23.40
C ASP A 222 1.78 -19.49 23.46
N PRO A 223 2.27 -19.85 24.66
CA PRO A 223 3.54 -20.58 24.83
C PRO A 223 3.62 -21.90 24.06
N ILE A 224 2.49 -22.52 23.69
CA ILE A 224 2.47 -23.74 22.87
C ILE A 224 3.18 -23.53 21.52
N LEU A 225 3.15 -22.31 20.98
CA LEU A 225 3.79 -21.96 19.71
C LEU A 225 5.30 -21.67 19.84
N GLU A 226 5.83 -21.55 21.06
CA GLU A 226 7.21 -21.16 21.30
C GLU A 226 8.25 -22.03 20.57
N PRO A 227 8.14 -23.37 20.54
CA PRO A 227 9.09 -24.20 19.80
C PRO A 227 9.07 -23.92 18.29
N VAL A 228 7.89 -23.62 17.74
CA VAL A 228 7.72 -23.29 16.32
C VAL A 228 8.28 -21.92 15.99
N LEU A 229 8.04 -20.93 16.87
CA LEU A 229 8.52 -19.57 16.70
C LEU A 229 10.04 -19.48 16.80
N SER A 230 10.63 -20.17 17.77
CA SER A 230 12.08 -20.24 17.98
C SER A 230 12.79 -21.20 17.02
N LYS A 231 12.05 -21.96 16.20
CA LYS A 231 12.58 -22.99 15.30
C LYS A 231 13.46 -24.00 16.05
N SER A 232 12.99 -24.45 17.22
CA SER A 232 13.72 -25.39 18.09
C SER A 232 13.66 -26.82 17.53
N PHE A 233 14.43 -27.07 16.48
CA PHE A 233 14.44 -28.35 15.77
C PHE A 233 15.14 -29.46 16.57
N ILE A 234 14.50 -30.62 16.65
CA ILE A 234 15.03 -31.84 17.24
C ILE A 234 15.37 -32.81 16.10
N LYS A 235 16.66 -33.07 15.90
CA LYS A 235 17.12 -34.02 14.88
C LYS A 235 17.18 -35.43 15.47
N LYS A 236 16.27 -36.32 15.05
CA LYS A 236 16.34 -37.76 15.36
C LYS A 236 16.65 -38.54 14.09
N GLY A 237 17.91 -38.98 13.96
CA GLY A 237 18.39 -39.63 12.73
C GLY A 237 18.41 -38.65 11.54
N ASN A 238 17.70 -39.00 10.46
CA ASN A 238 17.60 -38.16 9.26
C ASN A 238 16.34 -37.28 9.24
N GLN A 239 15.44 -37.42 10.23
CA GLN A 239 14.23 -36.62 10.35
C GLN A 239 14.46 -35.40 11.24
N VAL A 240 13.91 -34.27 10.82
CA VAL A 240 13.84 -33.04 11.61
C VAL A 240 12.43 -33.02 12.21
N MET A 241 12.33 -32.91 13.53
CA MET A 241 11.06 -32.84 14.24
C MET A 241 10.99 -31.57 15.08
N ILE A 242 9.77 -31.15 15.40
CA ILE A 242 9.51 -30.01 16.28
C ILE A 242 8.49 -30.42 17.34
N LYS A 243 8.65 -29.92 18.56
CA LYS A 243 7.71 -30.22 19.65
C LYS A 243 6.57 -29.20 19.61
N LEU A 244 5.32 -29.64 19.57
CA LEU A 244 4.15 -28.77 19.67
C LEU A 244 3.29 -29.25 20.85
N GLY A 245 3.23 -28.45 21.92
CA GLY A 245 2.67 -28.89 23.20
C GLY A 245 3.44 -30.10 23.74
N ASP A 246 2.76 -31.23 23.89
CA ASP A 246 3.36 -32.48 24.36
C ASP A 246 3.75 -33.46 23.23
N LYS A 247 3.40 -33.17 21.97
CA LYS A 247 3.69 -34.06 20.84
C LYS A 247 4.93 -33.62 20.06
N GLU A 248 5.65 -34.60 19.54
CA GLU A 248 6.69 -34.39 18.53
C GLU A 248 6.07 -34.60 17.14
N VAL A 249 6.26 -33.61 16.26
CA VAL A 249 5.71 -33.60 14.89
C VAL A 249 6.86 -33.54 13.90
N ASP A 250 6.78 -34.32 12.82
CA ASP A 250 7.73 -34.26 11.71
C ASP A 250 7.67 -32.87 11.04
N TYR A 251 8.81 -32.23 10.85
CA TYR A 251 8.89 -30.89 10.28
C TYR A 251 9.14 -30.93 8.78
N SER A 252 8.24 -30.35 7.99
CA SER A 252 8.45 -30.11 6.56
C SER A 252 9.24 -28.80 6.30
N PRO A 253 10.29 -28.80 5.47
CA PRO A 253 11.00 -27.58 5.06
C PRO A 253 10.15 -26.54 4.34
N ASP A 254 9.06 -26.98 3.70
CA ASP A 254 8.15 -26.11 2.94
C ASP A 254 7.19 -25.33 3.84
N PHE A 255 7.06 -25.72 5.10
CA PHE A 255 6.20 -25.05 6.07
C PHE A 255 6.54 -23.56 6.20
N ARG A 256 5.50 -22.71 6.22
CA ARG A 256 5.60 -21.26 6.44
C ARG A 256 4.57 -20.79 7.46
N LEU A 257 4.97 -19.87 8.35
CA LEU A 257 4.12 -19.29 9.37
C LEU A 257 4.09 -17.77 9.26
N TYR A 258 2.89 -17.20 9.27
CA TYR A 258 2.62 -15.77 9.25
C TYR A 258 1.73 -15.38 10.43
N LEU A 259 2.04 -14.26 11.08
CA LEU A 259 1.23 -13.71 12.17
C LEU A 259 0.75 -12.32 11.79
N THR A 260 -0.50 -11.99 12.10
CA THR A 260 -1.07 -10.64 11.87
C THR A 260 -1.75 -10.13 13.13
N SER A 261 -1.57 -8.85 13.43
CA SER A 261 -2.25 -8.15 14.52
C SER A 261 -3.00 -6.94 13.98
N LYS A 262 -4.23 -6.72 14.46
CA LYS A 262 -5.02 -5.51 14.17
C LYS A 262 -4.72 -4.35 15.14
N LEU A 263 -3.88 -4.58 16.15
CA LEU A 263 -3.50 -3.54 17.11
C LEU A 263 -2.63 -2.51 16.41
N PHE A 264 -2.89 -1.22 16.62
CA PHE A 264 -2.15 -0.13 15.97
C PHE A 264 -0.72 -0.01 16.47
N ASN A 265 -0.55 -0.01 17.79
CA ASN A 265 0.75 0.12 18.44
C ASN A 265 0.85 -0.85 19.63
N PRO A 266 0.89 -2.18 19.35
CA PRO A 266 0.99 -3.20 20.39
C PRO A 266 2.33 -3.11 21.12
N HIS A 267 2.31 -3.30 22.43
CA HIS A 267 3.52 -3.34 23.24
C HIS A 267 4.04 -4.79 23.39
N TYR A 268 4.85 -5.22 22.42
CA TYR A 268 5.50 -6.54 22.47
C TYR A 268 6.66 -6.58 23.46
N THR A 269 6.77 -7.67 24.21
CA THR A 269 7.92 -7.90 25.09
C THR A 269 9.19 -8.15 24.26
N PRO A 270 10.39 -7.85 24.81
CA PRO A 270 11.65 -8.15 24.11
C PRO A 270 11.76 -9.61 23.68
N GLU A 271 11.20 -10.53 24.47
CA GLU A 271 11.15 -11.95 24.17
C GLU A 271 10.43 -12.24 22.84
N VAL A 272 9.27 -11.64 22.60
CA VAL A 272 8.55 -11.76 21.33
C VAL A 272 9.41 -11.21 20.19
N SER A 273 9.98 -10.02 20.35
CA SER A 273 10.82 -9.35 19.33
C SER A 273 12.10 -10.12 18.96
N THR A 274 12.60 -11.00 19.84
CA THR A 274 13.72 -11.88 19.48
C THR A 274 13.28 -13.07 18.62
N LYS A 275 12.07 -13.60 18.85
CA LYS A 275 11.55 -14.83 18.21
C LYS A 275 10.94 -14.56 16.84
N VAL A 276 10.23 -13.44 16.67
CA VAL A 276 9.57 -13.07 15.41
C VAL A 276 10.20 -11.81 14.80
N THR A 277 10.08 -11.66 13.49
CA THR A 277 10.39 -10.39 12.82
C THR A 277 9.13 -9.53 12.81
N ILE A 278 9.12 -8.46 13.60
CA ILE A 278 8.00 -7.52 13.61
C ILE A 278 8.09 -6.63 12.38
N VAL A 279 7.00 -6.53 11.61
CA VAL A 279 6.91 -5.72 10.39
C VAL A 279 5.72 -4.79 10.51
N ASN A 280 5.97 -3.50 10.34
CA ASN A 280 4.94 -2.49 10.38
C ASN A 280 4.22 -2.38 9.03
N PHE A 281 2.95 -2.78 9.00
CA PHE A 281 2.06 -2.67 7.84
C PHE A 281 1.00 -1.57 8.02
N ALA A 282 1.13 -0.72 9.04
CA ALA A 282 0.22 0.39 9.24
C ALA A 282 0.33 1.37 8.05
N VAL A 283 -0.80 1.57 7.37
CA VAL A 283 -0.87 2.44 6.20
C VAL A 283 -0.53 3.88 6.60
N LYS A 284 0.43 4.48 5.88
CA LYS A 284 0.82 5.89 6.04
C LYS A 284 0.12 6.78 5.01
N GLU A 285 0.09 8.07 5.29
CA GLU A 285 -0.55 9.08 4.42
C GLU A 285 -0.03 9.05 2.99
N GLN A 286 1.30 9.02 2.81
CA GLN A 286 1.93 8.92 1.49
C GLN A 286 1.60 7.61 0.75
N GLY A 287 1.55 6.48 1.47
CA GLY A 287 1.21 5.18 0.89
C GLY A 287 -0.24 5.13 0.43
N LEU A 288 -1.17 5.65 1.25
CA LEU A 288 -2.58 5.75 0.88
C LEU A 288 -2.81 6.76 -0.25
N GLU A 289 -2.08 7.89 -0.25
CA GLU A 289 -2.12 8.88 -1.33
C GLU A 289 -1.76 8.24 -2.67
N ALA A 290 -0.67 7.46 -2.74
CA ALA A 290 -0.27 6.76 -3.96
C ALA A 290 -1.33 5.74 -4.42
N GLN A 291 -1.92 5.00 -3.49
CA GLN A 291 -3.02 4.07 -3.80
C GLN A 291 -4.25 4.81 -4.35
N LEU A 292 -4.67 5.90 -3.70
CA LEU A 292 -5.81 6.71 -4.13
C LEU A 292 -5.55 7.38 -5.48
N LEU A 293 -4.31 7.81 -5.76
CA LEU A 293 -3.92 8.37 -7.04
C LEU A 293 -4.12 7.37 -8.17
N ASN A 294 -3.64 6.13 -7.99
CA ASN A 294 -3.85 5.06 -8.95
C ASN A 294 -5.35 4.81 -9.22
N VAL A 295 -6.18 4.86 -8.17
CA VAL A 295 -7.64 4.71 -8.31
C VAL A 295 -8.28 5.87 -9.08
N VAL A 296 -7.90 7.12 -8.80
CA VAL A 296 -8.41 8.29 -9.55
C VAL A 296 -8.01 8.19 -11.02
N VAL A 297 -6.75 7.90 -11.30
CA VAL A 297 -6.23 7.78 -12.67
C VAL A 297 -6.95 6.64 -13.40
N GLN A 298 -7.15 5.49 -12.76
CA GLN A 298 -7.89 4.37 -13.34
C GLN A 298 -9.33 4.74 -13.73
N LYS A 299 -10.00 5.60 -12.95
CA LYS A 299 -11.40 5.99 -13.22
C LYS A 299 -11.52 7.18 -14.17
N GLU A 300 -10.68 8.19 -14.06
CA GLU A 300 -10.74 9.41 -14.88
C GLU A 300 -10.02 9.25 -16.22
N ARG A 301 -8.89 8.53 -16.24
CA ARG A 301 -8.04 8.28 -17.42
C ARG A 301 -7.71 6.80 -17.57
N PRO A 302 -8.72 5.95 -17.86
CA PRO A 302 -8.52 4.51 -18.05
C PRO A 302 -7.59 4.20 -19.24
N ASP A 303 -7.43 5.13 -20.17
CA ASP A 303 -6.45 5.06 -21.26
C ASP A 303 -5.00 5.09 -20.73
N LEU A 304 -4.70 6.00 -19.79
CA LEU A 304 -3.37 6.10 -19.17
C LEU A 304 -3.07 4.89 -18.28
N ASP A 305 -4.05 4.42 -17.52
CA ASP A 305 -3.90 3.21 -16.69
C ASP A 305 -3.60 1.97 -17.52
N LYS A 306 -4.32 1.78 -18.65
CA LYS A 306 -4.03 0.69 -19.59
C LYS A 306 -2.65 0.82 -20.20
N GLN A 307 -2.27 2.02 -20.64
CA GLN A 307 -0.93 2.27 -21.18
C GLN A 307 0.16 1.99 -20.13
N LYS A 308 -0.02 2.41 -18.88
CA LYS A 308 0.90 2.12 -17.76
C LYS A 308 1.04 0.62 -17.56
N ASN A 309 -0.07 -0.11 -17.48
CA ASN A 309 -0.06 -1.56 -17.29
C ASN A 309 0.59 -2.29 -18.49
N GLU A 310 0.26 -1.93 -19.73
CA GLU A 310 0.88 -2.49 -20.93
C GLU A 310 2.38 -2.19 -20.99
N LEU A 311 2.78 -0.98 -20.62
CA LEU A 311 4.18 -0.55 -20.60
C LEU A 311 4.99 -1.36 -19.60
N VAL A 312 4.47 -1.54 -18.39
CA VAL A 312 5.10 -2.37 -17.35
C VAL A 312 5.29 -3.81 -17.84
N VAL A 313 4.28 -4.39 -18.51
CA VAL A 313 4.40 -5.73 -19.10
C VAL A 313 5.45 -5.77 -20.22
N LYS A 314 5.48 -4.76 -21.10
CA LYS A 314 6.48 -4.67 -22.17
C LYS A 314 7.91 -4.56 -21.63
N VAL A 315 8.12 -3.75 -20.59
CA VAL A 315 9.43 -3.59 -19.95
C VAL A 315 9.88 -4.90 -19.29
N ALA A 316 9.00 -5.56 -18.55
CA ALA A 316 9.31 -6.83 -17.91
C ALA A 316 9.62 -7.94 -18.92
N ASN A 317 8.78 -8.07 -19.96
CA ASN A 317 9.01 -9.05 -21.02
C ASN A 317 10.28 -8.73 -21.80
N GLY A 318 10.56 -7.47 -22.13
CA GLY A 318 11.78 -7.06 -22.81
C GLY A 318 13.04 -7.43 -22.03
N LYS A 319 13.08 -7.13 -20.73
CA LYS A 319 14.19 -7.53 -19.85
C LYS A 319 14.35 -9.05 -19.79
N ARG A 320 13.25 -9.79 -19.70
CA ARG A 320 13.27 -11.26 -19.69
C ARG A 320 13.78 -11.84 -21.01
N THR A 321 13.30 -11.34 -22.15
CA THR A 321 13.74 -11.78 -23.48
C THR A 321 15.24 -11.56 -23.64
N ILE A 322 15.77 -10.43 -23.15
CA ILE A 322 17.21 -10.17 -23.19
C ILE A 322 18.00 -11.25 -22.42
N ILE A 323 17.58 -11.61 -21.21
CA ILE A 323 18.24 -12.65 -20.40
C ILE A 323 18.10 -14.03 -21.07
N GLU A 324 16.91 -14.37 -21.57
CA GLU A 324 16.68 -15.64 -22.27
C GLU A 324 17.53 -15.76 -23.54
N LEU A 325 17.70 -14.66 -24.29
CA LEU A 325 18.57 -14.60 -25.46
C LEU A 325 20.05 -14.77 -25.07
N GLU A 326 20.50 -14.15 -23.97
CA GLU A 326 21.85 -14.33 -23.43
C GLU A 326 22.09 -15.79 -23.00
N ASP A 327 21.18 -16.39 -22.24
CA ASP A 327 21.28 -17.79 -21.79
C ASP A 327 21.31 -18.76 -22.98
N THR A 328 20.46 -18.52 -23.98
CA THR A 328 20.42 -19.35 -25.20
C THR A 328 21.72 -19.23 -25.99
N LEU A 329 22.27 -18.01 -26.11
CA LEU A 329 23.57 -17.78 -26.76
C LEU A 329 24.71 -18.51 -26.02
N LEU A 330 24.74 -18.43 -24.70
CA LEU A 330 25.75 -19.09 -23.87
C LEU A 330 25.64 -20.62 -23.98
N ASP A 331 24.43 -21.16 -23.94
CA ASP A 331 24.20 -22.61 -24.10
C ASP A 331 24.67 -23.10 -25.47
N LEU A 332 24.30 -22.40 -26.55
CA LEU A 332 24.70 -22.73 -27.91
C LEU A 332 26.23 -22.64 -28.11
N LEU A 333 26.89 -21.65 -27.50
CA LEU A 333 28.36 -21.54 -27.54
C LEU A 333 29.04 -22.64 -26.73
N SER A 334 28.47 -23.04 -25.59
CA SER A 334 29.04 -24.08 -24.73
C SER A 334 28.90 -25.49 -25.33
N ASN A 335 27.77 -25.75 -26.01
CA ASN A 335 27.43 -27.04 -26.59
C ASN A 335 27.93 -27.21 -28.04
N ALA A 336 28.51 -26.18 -28.64
CA ALA A 336 29.04 -26.24 -29.99
C ALA A 336 30.28 -27.17 -30.05
N THR A 337 30.08 -28.41 -30.50
CA THR A 337 31.16 -29.36 -30.79
C THR A 337 31.61 -29.26 -32.25
N GLY A 338 32.87 -28.91 -32.49
CA GLY A 338 33.46 -28.82 -33.84
C GLY A 338 33.81 -27.39 -34.25
N SER A 339 33.90 -27.14 -35.56
CA SER A 339 34.15 -25.80 -36.12
C SER A 339 32.87 -24.95 -36.01
N LEU A 340 32.95 -23.82 -35.31
CA LEU A 340 31.86 -22.85 -35.16
C LEU A 340 31.33 -22.33 -36.51
N LEU A 341 32.17 -22.35 -37.55
CA LEU A 341 31.84 -21.90 -38.91
C LEU A 341 30.94 -22.89 -39.67
N ASP A 342 30.92 -24.15 -39.23
CA ASP A 342 30.11 -25.20 -39.86
C ASP A 342 28.72 -25.30 -39.21
N ASN A 343 28.53 -24.67 -38.04
CA ASN A 343 27.26 -24.61 -37.35
C ASN A 343 26.40 -23.44 -37.88
N ILE A 344 25.69 -23.69 -38.98
CA ILE A 344 24.79 -22.73 -39.63
C ILE A 344 23.65 -22.29 -38.70
N GLU A 345 23.20 -23.19 -37.82
CA GLU A 345 22.14 -22.90 -36.84
C GLU A 345 22.61 -21.87 -35.82
N LEU A 346 23.82 -22.01 -35.29
CA LEU A 346 24.43 -21.02 -34.39
C LEU A 346 24.50 -19.63 -35.04
N ILE A 347 24.99 -19.52 -36.27
CA ILE A 347 25.17 -18.23 -36.96
C ILE A 347 23.82 -17.54 -37.24
N ASN A 348 22.79 -18.31 -37.59
CA ASN A 348 21.46 -17.77 -37.83
C ASN A 348 20.79 -17.33 -36.53
N THR A 349 20.86 -18.14 -35.48
CA THR A 349 20.31 -17.81 -34.16
C THR A 349 21.02 -16.61 -33.55
N LEU A 350 22.33 -16.46 -33.77
CA LEU A 350 23.13 -15.34 -33.26
C LEU A 350 22.78 -14.01 -33.94
N ASN A 351 22.58 -14.02 -35.26
CA ASN A 351 22.09 -12.83 -35.98
C ASN A 351 20.65 -12.47 -35.60
N ALA A 352 19.77 -13.47 -35.44
CA ALA A 352 18.40 -13.25 -34.99
C ALA A 352 18.39 -12.66 -33.56
N SER A 353 19.16 -13.24 -32.65
CA SER A 353 19.31 -12.79 -31.26
C SER A 353 19.80 -11.35 -31.17
N LYS A 354 20.85 -10.99 -31.92
CA LYS A 354 21.36 -9.61 -31.96
C LYS A 354 20.31 -8.61 -32.42
N THR A 355 19.62 -8.92 -33.52
CA THR A 355 18.58 -8.05 -34.07
C THR A 355 17.45 -7.86 -33.06
N THR A 356 17.00 -8.94 -32.42
CA THR A 356 15.97 -8.89 -31.38
C THR A 356 16.46 -8.13 -30.13
N SER A 357 17.71 -8.29 -29.72
CA SER A 357 18.31 -7.58 -28.57
C SER A 357 18.38 -6.07 -28.80
N ASP A 358 18.80 -5.64 -29.99
CA ASP A 358 18.84 -4.23 -30.39
C ASP A 358 17.41 -3.62 -30.41
N GLU A 359 16.45 -4.32 -31.02
CA GLU A 359 15.04 -3.91 -31.06
C GLU A 359 14.43 -3.79 -29.64
N VAL A 360 14.69 -4.77 -28.77
CA VAL A 360 14.19 -4.76 -27.39
C VAL A 360 14.86 -3.64 -26.59
N THR A 361 16.16 -3.39 -26.78
CA THR A 361 16.89 -2.33 -26.08
C THR A 361 16.37 -0.94 -26.47
N GLU A 362 16.11 -0.71 -27.76
CA GLU A 362 15.48 0.53 -28.23
C GLU A 362 14.05 0.67 -27.69
N SER A 363 13.28 -0.43 -27.70
CA SER A 363 11.93 -0.46 -27.13
C SER A 363 11.92 -0.12 -25.63
N LEU A 364 12.91 -0.60 -24.86
CA LEU A 364 13.06 -0.30 -23.43
C LEU A 364 13.36 1.18 -23.17
N LYS A 365 14.20 1.82 -23.99
CA LYS A 365 14.47 3.27 -23.89
C LYS A 365 13.23 4.11 -24.16
N ILE A 366 12.47 3.76 -25.20
CA ILE A 366 11.17 4.40 -25.49
C ILE A 366 10.21 4.17 -24.31
N ALA A 367 10.22 2.98 -23.73
CA ALA A 367 9.35 2.67 -22.61
C ALA A 367 9.67 3.49 -21.35
N GLU A 368 10.95 3.71 -21.05
CA GLU A 368 11.37 4.53 -19.91
C GLU A 368 10.92 5.99 -20.06
N THR A 369 11.15 6.61 -21.23
CA THR A 369 10.68 7.98 -21.50
C THR A 369 9.16 8.10 -21.46
N THR A 370 8.44 7.09 -21.98
CA THR A 370 6.98 7.02 -21.91
C THR A 370 6.51 6.89 -20.46
N SER A 371 7.21 6.14 -19.62
CA SER A 371 6.87 5.96 -18.20
C SER A 371 6.92 7.30 -17.44
N VAL A 372 7.93 8.13 -17.71
CA VAL A 372 8.04 9.47 -17.12
C VAL A 372 6.85 10.34 -17.54
N GLN A 373 6.48 10.33 -18.82
CA GLN A 373 5.34 11.10 -19.31
C GLN A 373 4.00 10.64 -18.70
N ILE A 374 3.82 9.33 -18.51
CA ILE A 374 2.63 8.77 -17.86
C ILE A 374 2.57 9.20 -16.39
N GLU A 375 3.71 9.20 -15.70
CA GLU A 375 3.78 9.61 -14.29
C GLU A 375 3.49 11.12 -14.14
N GLU A 376 4.04 11.95 -15.02
CA GLU A 376 3.72 13.38 -15.10
C GLU A 376 2.22 13.60 -15.34
N ALA A 377 1.63 12.90 -16.31
CA ALA A 377 0.19 13.01 -16.59
C ALA A 377 -0.69 12.52 -15.42
N SER A 378 -0.24 11.49 -14.70
CA SER A 378 -0.92 10.97 -13.51
C SER A 378 -0.83 11.95 -12.33
N SER A 379 0.34 12.58 -12.16
CA SER A 379 0.61 13.53 -11.08
C SER A 379 -0.33 14.75 -11.07
N LEU A 380 -0.93 15.09 -12.22
CA LEU A 380 -1.94 16.15 -12.30
C LEU A 380 -3.16 15.89 -11.42
N TYR A 381 -3.49 14.63 -11.14
CA TYR A 381 -4.59 14.24 -10.25
C TYR A 381 -4.17 14.11 -8.77
N ARG A 382 -2.89 14.30 -8.45
CA ARG A 382 -2.35 14.20 -7.08
C ARG A 382 -3.10 15.08 -6.05
N PRO A 383 -3.57 16.31 -6.36
CA PRO A 383 -4.35 17.08 -5.40
C PRO A 383 -5.61 16.36 -4.89
N CYS A 384 -6.24 15.52 -5.73
CA CYS A 384 -7.39 14.71 -5.32
C CYS A 384 -7.00 13.61 -4.34
N SER A 385 -5.89 12.93 -4.60
CA SER A 385 -5.42 11.84 -3.73
C SER A 385 -4.89 12.36 -2.40
N VAL A 386 -4.20 13.51 -2.37
CA VAL A 386 -3.77 14.17 -1.13
C VAL A 386 -4.98 14.53 -0.28
N ARG A 387 -5.99 15.19 -0.88
CA ARG A 387 -7.23 15.56 -0.18
C ARG A 387 -7.92 14.32 0.40
N ALA A 388 -8.06 13.26 -0.38
CA ALA A 388 -8.69 12.03 0.08
C ALA A 388 -7.84 11.28 1.13
N ALA A 389 -6.51 11.31 1.06
CA ALA A 389 -5.67 10.72 2.11
C ALA A 389 -5.87 11.45 3.45
N ILE A 390 -5.78 12.79 3.46
CA ILE A 390 -6.00 13.62 4.66
C ILE A 390 -7.34 13.29 5.31
N LEU A 391 -8.41 13.24 4.52
CA LEU A 391 -9.75 12.97 5.02
C LEU A 391 -9.86 11.59 5.67
N TYR A 392 -9.24 10.56 5.09
CA TYR A 392 -9.21 9.24 5.71
C TYR A 392 -8.50 9.25 7.06
N PHE A 393 -7.34 9.90 7.18
CA PHE A 393 -6.62 9.95 8.45
C PHE A 393 -7.37 10.78 9.51
N VAL A 394 -8.12 11.81 9.11
CA VAL A 394 -9.05 12.48 10.03
C VAL A 394 -10.11 11.51 10.55
N LEU A 395 -10.69 10.66 9.70
CA LEU A 395 -11.66 9.64 10.16
C LEU A 395 -11.01 8.59 11.04
N TYR A 396 -9.80 8.17 10.70
CA TYR A 396 -9.03 7.19 11.44
C TYR A 396 -8.71 7.69 12.86
N ASP A 397 -8.33 8.96 13.00
CA ASP A 397 -8.01 9.58 14.28
C ASP A 397 -9.23 9.72 15.22
N LEU A 398 -10.47 9.65 14.70
CA LEU A 398 -11.69 9.70 15.52
C LEU A 398 -11.83 8.52 16.48
N ALA A 399 -11.17 7.40 16.21
CA ALA A 399 -11.08 6.26 17.11
C ALA A 399 -10.53 6.64 18.50
N ASN A 400 -9.72 7.70 18.58
CA ASN A 400 -9.18 8.22 19.84
C ASN A 400 -10.22 9.01 20.65
N VAL A 401 -11.30 9.46 20.01
CA VAL A 401 -12.41 10.20 20.66
C VAL A 401 -13.41 9.22 21.24
N ASP A 402 -13.87 8.26 20.44
CA ASP A 402 -14.76 7.18 20.88
C ASP A 402 -14.38 5.87 20.18
N PRO A 403 -14.24 4.75 20.91
CA PRO A 403 -13.86 3.46 20.33
C PRO A 403 -14.84 2.93 19.27
N MET A 404 -16.07 3.44 19.21
CA MET A 404 -17.06 3.11 18.16
C MET A 404 -16.78 3.81 16.82
N TYR A 405 -15.96 4.86 16.80
CA TYR A 405 -15.65 5.64 15.59
C TYR A 405 -14.54 5.00 14.76
N GLN A 406 -14.81 3.77 14.33
CA GLN A 406 -13.89 2.96 13.55
C GLN A 406 -14.40 2.85 12.13
N PHE A 407 -13.58 3.24 11.15
CA PHE A 407 -13.94 3.20 9.73
C PHE A 407 -12.97 2.29 9.00
N SER A 408 -13.48 1.35 8.19
CA SER A 408 -12.62 0.54 7.34
C SER A 408 -12.05 1.36 6.19
N LEU A 409 -10.84 1.00 5.78
CA LEU A 409 -10.27 1.51 4.53
C LEU A 409 -11.13 1.09 3.33
N ASP A 410 -11.66 -0.14 3.31
CA ASP A 410 -12.51 -0.63 2.22
C ASP A 410 -13.77 0.24 2.02
N ALA A 411 -14.52 0.53 3.09
CA ALA A 411 -15.70 1.39 3.01
C ALA A 411 -15.35 2.82 2.57
N TYR A 412 -14.17 3.31 2.97
CA TYR A 412 -13.67 4.60 2.51
C TYR A 412 -13.35 4.59 1.01
N MET A 413 -12.68 3.54 0.52
CA MET A 413 -12.38 3.37 -0.90
C MET A 413 -13.65 3.27 -1.74
N ASP A 414 -14.67 2.56 -1.27
CA ASP A 414 -15.99 2.49 -1.91
C ASP A 414 -16.67 3.87 -1.97
N LEU A 415 -16.61 4.63 -0.87
CA LEU A 415 -17.12 6.00 -0.82
C LEU A 415 -16.37 6.93 -1.79
N PHE A 416 -15.06 6.76 -1.92
CA PHE A 416 -14.23 7.51 -2.85
C PHE A 416 -14.58 7.20 -4.30
N LEU A 417 -14.70 5.92 -4.67
CA LEU A 417 -15.15 5.47 -5.99
C LEU A 417 -16.54 6.02 -6.33
N LEU A 418 -17.47 5.99 -5.38
CA LEU A 418 -18.80 6.56 -5.53
C LEU A 418 -18.75 8.08 -5.74
N SER A 419 -17.86 8.75 -5.02
CA SER A 419 -17.65 10.20 -5.13
C SER A 419 -17.13 10.58 -6.51
N ILE A 420 -16.15 9.85 -7.05
CA ILE A 420 -15.63 10.06 -8.41
C ILE A 420 -16.75 9.91 -9.45
N ALA A 421 -17.57 8.87 -9.30
CA ALA A 421 -18.66 8.57 -10.23
C ALA A 421 -19.80 9.62 -10.20
N LYS A 422 -20.14 10.14 -9.02
CA LYS A 422 -21.26 11.09 -8.83
C LYS A 422 -20.86 12.57 -8.95
N ALA A 423 -19.58 12.90 -8.81
CA ALA A 423 -19.11 14.28 -8.90
C ALA A 423 -19.38 14.90 -10.29
N PRO A 424 -19.71 16.20 -10.38
CA PRO A 424 -19.94 16.89 -11.65
C PRO A 424 -18.75 16.77 -12.61
N LYS A 425 -19.01 16.38 -13.86
CA LYS A 425 -17.98 16.24 -14.90
C LYS A 425 -17.61 17.60 -15.49
N SER A 426 -16.33 17.79 -15.81
CA SER A 426 -15.79 18.99 -16.48
C SER A 426 -14.76 18.58 -17.52
N GLN A 427 -14.64 19.35 -18.62
CA GLN A 427 -13.59 19.18 -19.62
C GLN A 427 -12.27 19.83 -19.18
N GLU A 428 -12.33 20.87 -18.34
CA GLU A 428 -11.16 21.48 -17.73
C GLU A 428 -10.75 20.68 -16.50
N LEU A 429 -9.49 20.23 -16.48
CA LEU A 429 -8.92 19.38 -15.44
C LEU A 429 -8.96 20.05 -14.06
N GLU A 430 -8.56 21.32 -13.97
CA GLU A 430 -8.54 22.07 -12.71
C GLU A 430 -9.93 22.14 -12.08
N LYS A 431 -10.96 22.49 -12.86
CA LYS A 431 -12.36 22.49 -12.40
C LYS A 431 -12.86 21.09 -12.05
N ARG A 432 -12.42 20.05 -12.77
CA ARG A 432 -12.77 18.65 -12.43
C ARG A 432 -12.19 18.26 -11.07
N ILE A 433 -10.94 18.63 -10.80
CA ILE A 433 -10.26 18.39 -9.52
C ILE A 433 -11.00 19.10 -8.38
N GLU A 434 -11.40 20.36 -8.57
CA GLU A 434 -12.19 21.12 -7.59
C GLU A 434 -13.52 20.42 -7.29
N TYR A 435 -14.27 20.02 -8.32
CA TYR A 435 -15.54 19.31 -8.13
C TYR A 435 -15.38 17.95 -7.45
N LEU A 436 -14.31 17.20 -7.76
CA LEU A 436 -14.01 15.94 -7.10
C LEU A 436 -13.72 16.15 -5.62
N ASN A 437 -12.86 17.12 -5.30
CA ASN A 437 -12.49 17.47 -3.93
C ASN A 437 -13.70 17.95 -3.13
N ASP A 438 -14.51 18.84 -3.68
CA ASP A 438 -15.68 19.39 -3.01
C ASP A 438 -16.77 18.35 -2.76
N TYR A 439 -17.04 17.51 -3.76
CA TYR A 439 -18.02 16.44 -3.62
C TYR A 439 -17.56 15.41 -2.60
N HIS A 440 -16.31 14.95 -2.71
CA HIS A 440 -15.79 13.93 -1.81
C HIS A 440 -15.66 14.44 -0.37
N THR A 441 -15.18 15.67 -0.17
CA THR A 441 -15.10 16.29 1.17
C THR A 441 -16.47 16.32 1.86
N TYR A 442 -17.52 16.70 1.12
CA TYR A 442 -18.87 16.71 1.67
C TYR A 442 -19.46 15.31 1.86
N ALA A 443 -19.17 14.37 0.95
CA ALA A 443 -19.60 12.97 1.07
C ALA A 443 -19.00 12.32 2.32
N VAL A 444 -17.71 12.55 2.60
CA VAL A 444 -17.03 12.08 3.82
C VAL A 444 -17.65 12.70 5.08
N TYR A 445 -17.87 14.02 5.08
CA TYR A 445 -18.54 14.68 6.21
C TYR A 445 -19.93 14.11 6.47
N LYS A 446 -20.75 13.95 5.41
CA LYS A 446 -22.11 13.41 5.51
C LYS A 446 -22.12 11.96 6.00
N TYR A 447 -21.26 11.12 5.43
CA TYR A 447 -21.14 9.71 5.80
C TYR A 447 -20.75 9.55 7.27
N THR A 448 -19.76 10.32 7.72
CA THR A 448 -19.22 10.23 9.08
C THR A 448 -20.17 10.85 10.10
N SER A 449 -20.75 12.02 9.81
CA SER A 449 -21.67 12.73 10.71
C SER A 449 -22.89 11.91 11.10
N ARG A 450 -23.33 10.94 10.27
CA ARG A 450 -24.39 10.00 10.61
C ARG A 450 -24.04 9.12 11.81
N GLY A 451 -22.77 8.74 11.94
CA GLY A 451 -22.26 7.85 12.98
C GLY A 451 -21.64 8.56 14.19
N LEU A 452 -21.64 9.91 14.21
CA LEU A 452 -21.08 10.70 15.31
C LEU A 452 -22.17 11.28 16.21
N PHE A 453 -21.85 11.38 17.51
CA PHE A 453 -22.70 12.11 18.45
C PHE A 453 -22.61 13.61 18.16
N GLU A 454 -23.66 14.36 18.50
CA GLU A 454 -23.77 15.80 18.20
C GLU A 454 -22.57 16.58 18.76
N ALA A 455 -22.09 16.19 19.94
CA ALA A 455 -20.92 16.81 20.59
C ALA A 455 -19.62 16.72 19.77
N HIS A 456 -19.49 15.72 18.89
CA HIS A 456 -18.27 15.45 18.14
C HIS A 456 -18.32 15.92 16.68
N LYS A 457 -19.48 16.39 16.19
CA LYS A 457 -19.63 16.82 14.78
C LYS A 457 -18.83 18.08 14.46
N LEU A 458 -18.86 19.08 15.34
CA LEU A 458 -18.04 20.29 15.15
C LEU A 458 -16.54 19.97 15.23
N LEU A 459 -16.15 19.03 16.09
CA LEU A 459 -14.76 18.57 16.18
C LEU A 459 -14.31 17.96 14.85
N LEU A 460 -15.13 17.10 14.23
CA LEU A 460 -14.86 16.56 12.90
C LEU A 460 -14.67 17.69 11.88
N SER A 461 -15.61 18.63 11.80
CA SER A 461 -15.57 19.72 10.82
C SER A 461 -14.34 20.61 11.00
N LEU A 462 -13.96 20.90 12.25
CA LEU A 462 -12.77 21.68 12.57
C LEU A 462 -11.48 20.93 12.18
N GLN A 463 -11.39 19.63 12.50
CA GLN A 463 -10.24 18.80 12.13
C GLN A 463 -10.09 18.67 10.61
N MET A 464 -11.19 18.41 9.89
CA MET A 464 -11.19 18.38 8.41
C MET A 464 -10.71 19.73 7.86
N CYS A 465 -11.27 20.84 8.34
CA CYS A 465 -10.91 22.19 7.91
C CYS A 465 -9.41 22.47 8.11
N VAL A 466 -8.92 22.29 9.33
CA VAL A 466 -7.53 22.62 9.67
C VAL A 466 -6.54 21.74 8.93
N ARG A 467 -6.78 20.42 8.86
CA ARG A 467 -5.88 19.51 8.13
C ARG A 467 -5.83 19.82 6.63
N ILE A 468 -6.97 20.17 6.04
CA ILE A 468 -7.05 20.65 4.66
C ILE A 468 -6.21 21.92 4.48
N LEU A 469 -6.38 22.92 5.35
CA LEU A 469 -5.67 24.20 5.22
C LEU A 469 -4.17 24.07 5.52
N GLN A 470 -3.79 23.15 6.42
CA GLN A 470 -2.40 22.78 6.68
C GLN A 470 -1.72 22.22 5.43
N SER A 471 -2.39 21.34 4.68
CA SER A 471 -1.84 20.80 3.42
C SER A 471 -1.59 21.88 2.36
N SER A 472 -2.31 23.00 2.45
CA SER A 472 -2.16 24.17 1.58
C SER A 472 -1.23 25.24 2.18
N ASN A 473 -0.52 24.95 3.27
CA ASN A 473 0.34 25.88 4.02
C ASN A 473 -0.36 27.18 4.47
N GLN A 474 -1.68 27.14 4.70
CA GLN A 474 -2.47 28.29 5.15
C GLN A 474 -2.63 28.38 6.68
N VAL A 475 -2.18 27.36 7.40
CA VAL A 475 -2.20 27.29 8.87
C VAL A 475 -0.78 27.13 9.38
N ASN A 476 -0.36 28.04 10.25
CA ASN A 476 0.91 27.92 10.94
C ASN A 476 0.81 26.82 12.02
N LEU A 477 1.77 25.87 12.00
CA LEU A 477 1.75 24.72 12.91
C LEU A 477 1.98 25.13 14.37
N GLU A 478 2.84 26.11 14.63
CA GLU A 478 3.11 26.60 15.99
C GLU A 478 1.89 27.29 16.59
N GLU A 479 1.21 28.13 15.79
CA GLU A 479 -0.04 28.81 16.19
C GLU A 479 -1.16 27.79 16.48
N TRP A 480 -1.31 26.77 15.63
CA TRP A 480 -2.29 25.71 15.86
C TRP A 480 -1.97 24.87 17.10
N GLN A 481 -0.71 24.54 17.33
CA GLN A 481 -0.30 23.84 18.56
C GLN A 481 -0.57 24.68 19.80
N PHE A 482 -0.34 26.00 19.72
CA PHE A 482 -0.67 26.93 20.79
C PHE A 482 -2.18 26.96 21.06
N PHE A 483 -3.02 27.03 20.01
CA PHE A 483 -4.49 26.97 20.17
C PHE A 483 -4.95 25.71 20.94
N LEU A 484 -4.34 24.56 20.65
CA LEU A 484 -4.69 23.29 21.30
C LEU A 484 -4.17 23.18 22.74
N LYS A 485 -2.90 23.52 22.99
CA LYS A 485 -2.24 23.33 24.29
C LYS A 485 -2.47 24.49 25.25
N GLY A 486 -2.57 25.72 24.73
CA GLY A 486 -2.47 26.96 25.49
C GLY A 486 -1.03 27.28 25.91
N GLY A 487 -0.87 28.38 26.64
CA GLY A 487 0.38 28.78 27.26
C GLY A 487 0.73 27.90 28.46
N MET A 488 1.92 27.30 28.46
CA MET A 488 2.46 26.55 29.59
C MET A 488 3.58 27.35 30.24
N VAL A 489 3.27 27.98 31.37
CA VAL A 489 4.23 28.80 32.11
C VAL A 489 5.11 27.91 32.99
N LEU A 490 6.39 27.81 32.66
CA LEU A 490 7.36 27.00 33.42
C LEU A 490 7.91 27.73 34.65
N ASP A 491 8.07 29.06 34.57
CA ASP A 491 8.56 29.89 35.66
C ASP A 491 7.81 31.23 35.73
N ARG A 492 7.02 31.40 36.80
CA ARG A 492 6.21 32.60 37.04
C ARG A 492 7.03 33.80 37.50
N SER A 493 8.29 33.61 37.90
CA SER A 493 9.13 34.69 38.45
C SER A 493 9.63 35.68 37.40
N LEU A 494 9.66 35.27 36.13
CA LEU A 494 10.10 36.09 34.99
C LEU A 494 8.93 36.74 34.21
N GLN A 495 7.68 36.48 34.62
CA GLN A 495 6.52 37.00 33.91
C GLN A 495 6.26 38.46 34.24
N SER A 496 5.81 39.23 33.24
CA SER A 496 5.25 40.56 33.45
C SER A 496 4.01 40.48 34.35
N PRO A 497 3.81 41.42 35.29
CA PRO A 497 2.65 41.42 36.16
C PRO A 497 1.37 41.64 35.35
N ASN A 498 0.27 41.03 35.78
CA ASN A 498 -1.03 41.22 35.16
C ASN A 498 -1.46 42.70 35.27
N PRO A 499 -1.67 43.42 34.15
CA PRO A 499 -2.01 44.83 34.15
C PRO A 499 -3.44 45.10 34.64
N ALA A 500 -4.34 44.11 34.56
CA ALA A 500 -5.76 44.27 34.90
C ALA A 500 -6.32 43.03 35.63
N PRO A 501 -5.93 42.80 36.89
CA PRO A 501 -6.37 41.64 37.68
C PRO A 501 -7.88 41.62 37.98
N ASP A 502 -8.58 42.73 37.78
CA ASP A 502 -10.02 42.85 38.03
C ASP A 502 -10.87 42.01 37.05
N TRP A 503 -10.39 41.77 35.83
CA TRP A 503 -11.13 41.02 34.81
C TRP A 503 -10.28 39.99 34.05
N ILE A 504 -8.96 40.11 34.00
CA ILE A 504 -8.07 39.09 33.44
C ILE A 504 -7.69 38.11 34.55
N SER A 505 -8.14 36.85 34.43
CA SER A 505 -7.70 35.78 35.33
C SER A 505 -6.20 35.47 35.16
N GLU A 506 -5.55 34.95 36.21
CA GLU A 506 -4.14 34.52 36.12
C GLU A 506 -3.91 33.53 34.97
N LEU A 507 -4.84 32.59 34.74
CA LEU A 507 -4.74 31.63 33.64
C LEU A 507 -4.84 32.31 32.26
N ALA A 508 -5.71 33.31 32.11
CA ALA A 508 -5.83 34.06 30.87
C ALA A 508 -4.56 34.90 30.61
N TRP A 509 -3.98 35.48 31.67
CA TRP A 509 -2.73 36.21 31.59
C TRP A 509 -1.54 35.30 31.25
N ASP A 510 -1.45 34.11 31.87
CA ASP A 510 -0.46 33.08 31.55
C ASP A 510 -0.48 32.74 30.05
N ASN A 511 -1.68 32.60 29.48
CA ASN A 511 -1.83 32.39 28.03
C ASN A 511 -1.37 33.59 27.20
N ILE A 512 -1.68 34.83 27.60
CA ILE A 512 -1.26 36.03 26.85
C ILE A 512 0.26 36.22 26.90
N VAL A 513 0.89 35.96 28.05
CA VAL A 513 2.34 36.10 28.21
C VAL A 513 3.07 35.08 27.33
N GLU A 514 2.63 33.83 27.31
CA GLU A 514 3.21 32.82 26.42
C GLU A 514 2.88 33.06 24.95
N LEU A 515 1.73 33.67 24.65
CA LEU A 515 1.37 34.05 23.29
C LEU A 515 2.35 35.08 22.71
N ASP A 516 2.93 35.97 23.53
CA ASP A 516 3.94 36.94 23.11
C ASP A 516 5.22 36.29 22.54
N ASN A 517 5.52 35.04 22.94
CA ASN A 517 6.66 34.29 22.42
C ASN A 517 6.45 33.80 20.97
N VAL A 518 5.19 33.73 20.50
CA VAL A 518 4.84 33.31 19.14
C VAL A 518 5.11 34.46 18.16
N GLU A 519 5.80 34.18 17.05
CA GLU A 519 6.36 35.20 16.14
C GLU A 519 5.35 36.28 15.72
N HIS A 520 4.15 35.89 15.30
CA HIS A 520 3.11 36.83 14.84
C HIS A 520 2.42 37.62 15.96
N PHE A 521 2.55 37.17 17.21
CA PHE A 521 1.90 37.76 18.38
C PHE A 521 2.84 38.59 19.28
N ARG A 522 4.11 38.72 18.90
CA ARG A 522 5.06 39.60 19.61
C ARG A 522 4.53 41.03 19.73
N GLY A 523 4.63 41.57 20.94
CA GLY A 523 4.15 42.89 21.31
C GLY A 523 2.74 42.88 21.94
N ILE A 524 2.12 41.70 22.13
CA ILE A 524 0.77 41.61 22.69
C ILE A 524 0.71 42.10 24.13
N ILE A 525 1.72 41.77 24.95
CA ILE A 525 1.81 42.24 26.35
C ILE A 525 1.78 43.77 26.39
N THR A 526 2.56 44.42 25.51
CA THR A 526 2.62 45.89 25.42
C THR A 526 1.29 46.49 24.94
N SER A 527 0.53 45.80 24.10
CA SER A 527 -0.81 46.24 23.69
C SER A 527 -1.81 46.16 24.86
N PHE A 528 -1.81 45.09 25.66
CA PHE A 528 -2.64 45.01 26.87
C PHE A 528 -2.30 46.09 27.91
N GLU A 529 -1.02 46.47 28.03
CA GLU A 529 -0.60 47.57 28.91
C GLU A 529 -1.04 48.94 28.42
N LYS A 530 -1.04 49.18 27.10
CA LYS A 530 -1.37 50.49 26.51
C LYS A 530 -2.86 50.70 26.24
N GLU A 531 -3.56 49.65 25.81
CA GLU A 531 -4.93 49.69 25.28
C GLU A 531 -5.90 48.91 26.18
N PHE A 532 -5.69 48.93 27.51
CA PHE A 532 -6.43 48.09 28.47
C PHE A 532 -7.96 48.25 28.39
N VAL A 533 -8.46 49.47 28.12
CA VAL A 533 -9.90 49.76 28.02
C VAL A 533 -10.52 49.07 26.81
N GLU A 534 -9.85 49.13 25.65
CA GLU A 534 -10.36 48.52 24.41
C GLU A 534 -10.37 46.99 24.51
N TRP A 535 -9.35 46.41 25.15
CA TRP A 535 -9.30 44.98 25.44
C TRP A 535 -10.39 44.55 26.44
N GLU A 536 -10.67 45.39 27.45
CA GLU A 536 -11.77 45.13 28.38
C GLU A 536 -13.14 45.21 27.68
N ASP A 537 -13.36 46.20 26.82
CA ASP A 537 -14.59 46.33 26.02
C ASP A 537 -14.77 45.14 25.06
N TRP A 538 -13.70 44.70 24.40
CA TRP A 538 -13.69 43.50 23.57
C TRP A 538 -14.02 42.25 24.40
N TYR A 539 -13.40 42.10 25.58
CA TYR A 539 -13.65 40.98 26.49
C TYR A 539 -15.09 40.97 27.00
N ARG A 540 -15.68 42.13 27.31
CA ARG A 540 -17.06 42.27 27.80
C ARG A 540 -18.10 42.11 26.69
N ASN A 541 -17.72 42.19 25.43
CA ASN A 541 -18.63 42.00 24.31
C ASN A 541 -19.30 40.61 24.37
N ALA A 542 -20.58 40.54 24.01
CA ALA A 542 -21.33 39.28 23.98
C ALA A 542 -20.93 38.39 22.79
N GLU A 543 -20.34 38.96 21.74
CA GLU A 543 -19.98 38.28 20.49
C GLU A 543 -18.59 38.71 19.95
N PRO A 544 -17.51 38.51 20.73
CA PRO A 544 -16.15 38.91 20.34
C PRO A 544 -15.62 38.13 19.12
N GLU A 545 -16.22 36.96 18.82
CA GLU A 545 -15.87 36.15 17.66
C GLU A 545 -16.30 36.72 16.31
N SER A 546 -17.14 37.75 16.30
CA SER A 546 -17.68 38.35 15.08
C SER A 546 -16.98 39.67 14.76
N PRO A 547 -16.17 39.75 13.68
CA PRO A 547 -15.44 40.97 13.31
C PRO A 547 -16.34 42.19 13.07
N GLN A 548 -17.57 41.95 12.64
CA GLN A 548 -18.58 42.98 12.38
C GLN A 548 -19.16 43.58 13.67
N LYS A 549 -19.07 42.86 14.80
CA LYS A 549 -19.64 43.25 16.10
C LYS A 549 -18.58 43.71 17.09
N SER A 550 -17.37 43.17 17.00
CA SER A 550 -16.23 43.53 17.84
C SER A 550 -14.93 43.39 17.06
N GLN A 551 -14.28 44.52 16.76
CA GLN A 551 -12.94 44.54 16.17
C GLN A 551 -11.90 44.27 17.26
N LEU A 552 -10.82 43.58 16.92
CA LEU A 552 -9.68 43.43 17.80
C LEU A 552 -9.06 44.82 18.06
N PRO A 553 -8.63 45.12 19.30
CA PRO A 553 -8.04 46.42 19.64
C PRO A 553 -6.80 46.78 18.80
N GLY A 554 -6.59 48.08 18.60
CA GLY A 554 -5.39 48.62 17.95
C GLY A 554 -5.07 48.03 16.58
N GLU A 555 -3.81 47.62 16.39
CA GLU A 555 -3.29 47.08 15.12
C GLU A 555 -3.66 45.61 14.86
N TRP A 556 -4.22 44.93 15.85
CA TRP A 556 -4.43 43.47 15.80
C TRP A 556 -5.53 43.06 14.82
N GLU A 557 -6.53 43.89 14.55
CA GLU A 557 -7.56 43.58 13.54
C GLU A 557 -6.98 43.47 12.13
N GLN A 558 -5.98 44.30 11.80
CA GLN A 558 -5.34 44.29 10.48
C GLN A 558 -4.22 43.25 10.39
N LYS A 559 -3.56 42.97 11.52
CA LYS A 559 -2.45 42.02 11.60
C LYS A 559 -2.93 40.57 11.66
N CYS A 560 -4.09 40.31 12.26
CA CYS A 560 -4.54 38.96 12.54
C CYS A 560 -5.49 38.36 11.50
N ASN A 561 -5.25 37.10 11.16
CA ASN A 561 -6.20 36.27 10.41
C ASN A 561 -7.26 35.64 11.35
N GLU A 562 -8.20 34.89 10.76
CA GLU A 562 -9.30 34.29 11.52
C GLU A 562 -8.85 33.24 12.56
N LEU A 563 -7.79 32.46 12.25
CA LEU A 563 -7.18 31.53 13.20
C LEU A 563 -6.56 32.27 14.39
N GLN A 564 -5.83 33.35 14.13
CA GLN A 564 -5.19 34.15 15.16
C GLN A 564 -6.22 34.87 16.06
N ARG A 565 -7.35 35.32 15.48
CA ARG A 565 -8.50 35.80 16.27
C ARG A 565 -9.07 34.70 17.17
N MET A 566 -9.19 33.48 16.65
CA MET A 566 -9.64 32.33 17.42
C MET A 566 -8.69 32.00 18.59
N ILE A 567 -7.38 32.23 18.43
CA ILE A 567 -6.39 32.12 19.51
C ILE A 567 -6.63 33.17 20.60
N PHE A 568 -6.92 34.43 20.25
CA PHE A 568 -7.28 35.44 21.26
C PHE A 568 -8.52 35.06 22.06
N ILE A 569 -9.55 34.54 21.37
CA ILE A 569 -10.78 34.05 22.01
C ILE A 569 -10.45 32.86 22.91
N ARG A 570 -9.58 31.95 22.49
CA ARG A 570 -9.14 30.81 23.32
C ARG A 570 -8.39 31.24 24.58
N CYS A 571 -7.64 32.34 24.53
CA CYS A 571 -6.89 32.86 25.68
C CYS A 571 -7.79 33.59 26.67
N LEU A 572 -8.72 34.41 26.18
CA LEU A 572 -9.53 35.32 27.00
C LEU A 572 -10.96 34.83 27.26
N ARG A 573 -11.64 34.28 26.24
CA ARG A 573 -13.07 33.96 26.23
C ARG A 573 -13.31 32.51 25.79
N MET A 574 -12.86 31.56 26.61
CA MET A 574 -12.98 30.13 26.33
C MET A 574 -14.43 29.69 26.05
N ASP A 575 -15.42 30.38 26.64
CA ASP A 575 -16.86 30.16 26.42
C ASP A 575 -17.32 30.42 24.97
N ARG A 576 -16.56 31.19 24.19
CA ARG A 576 -16.89 31.55 22.80
C ARG A 576 -16.11 30.76 21.76
N VAL A 577 -15.20 29.87 22.17
CA VAL A 577 -14.35 29.10 21.26
C VAL A 577 -15.17 28.22 20.32
N GLU A 578 -16.26 27.61 20.81
CA GLU A 578 -17.15 26.79 19.97
C GLU A 578 -17.76 27.60 18.82
N LYS A 579 -18.21 28.83 19.09
CA LYS A 579 -18.77 29.73 18.07
C LYS A 579 -17.69 30.25 17.11
N ALA A 580 -16.51 30.57 17.64
CA ALA A 580 -15.38 30.99 16.81
C ALA A 580 -14.96 29.86 15.84
N ALA A 581 -14.87 28.62 16.31
CA ALA A 581 -14.59 27.45 15.49
C ALA A 581 -15.69 27.19 14.45
N THR A 582 -16.96 27.37 14.83
CA THR A 582 -18.11 27.29 13.92
C THR A 582 -17.97 28.32 12.78
N ASN A 583 -17.66 29.58 13.09
CA ASN A 583 -17.48 30.62 12.09
C ASN A 583 -16.27 30.31 11.18
N TYR A 584 -15.15 29.88 11.77
CA TYR A 584 -13.95 29.53 11.03
C TYR A 584 -14.19 28.42 10.00
N VAL A 585 -14.89 27.35 10.40
CA VAL A 585 -15.29 26.27 9.49
C VAL A 585 -16.28 26.78 8.44
N ALA A 586 -17.26 27.59 8.83
CA ALA A 586 -18.28 28.11 7.91
C ALA A 586 -17.69 29.04 6.85
N ASN A 587 -16.65 29.80 7.18
CA ASN A 587 -15.96 30.70 6.25
C ASN A 587 -14.97 29.96 5.35
N SER A 588 -14.29 28.93 5.88
CA SER A 588 -13.26 28.20 5.15
C SER A 588 -13.80 27.08 4.26
N LEU A 589 -14.69 26.23 4.79
CA LEU A 589 -15.28 25.10 4.05
C LEU A 589 -16.72 25.36 3.61
N GLY A 590 -17.44 26.23 4.30
CA GLY A 590 -18.84 26.58 4.01
C GLY A 590 -19.81 26.15 5.12
N ARG A 591 -20.97 26.82 5.17
CA ARG A 591 -22.01 26.60 6.21
C ARG A 591 -22.54 25.17 6.29
N LYS A 592 -22.54 24.43 5.19
CA LYS A 592 -22.98 23.02 5.14
C LYS A 592 -22.18 22.07 6.04
N TYR A 593 -21.00 22.48 6.52
CA TYR A 593 -20.15 21.69 7.42
C TYR A 593 -20.38 21.99 8.90
N VAL A 594 -21.20 23.00 9.23
CA VAL A 594 -21.60 23.30 10.61
C VAL A 594 -23.08 23.02 10.87
N GLU A 595 -23.85 22.82 9.80
CA GLU A 595 -25.24 22.37 9.85
C GLU A 595 -25.27 20.85 9.60
N PRO A 596 -25.36 20.03 10.65
CA PRO A 596 -25.31 18.58 10.50
C PRO A 596 -26.53 18.06 9.73
N PRO A 597 -26.32 17.11 8.79
CA PRO A 597 -27.43 16.53 8.03
C PRO A 597 -28.36 15.77 8.98
N VAL A 598 -29.68 15.88 8.74
CA VAL A 598 -30.68 15.09 9.47
C VAL A 598 -30.48 13.61 9.15
N LEU A 599 -30.55 12.75 10.18
CA LEU A 599 -30.48 11.31 10.01
C LEU A 599 -31.70 10.81 9.21
N ASP A 600 -31.44 10.28 8.02
CA ASP A 600 -32.46 9.60 7.20
C ASP A 600 -32.17 8.10 7.13
N LEU A 601 -33.05 7.31 7.75
CA LEU A 601 -32.97 5.86 7.76
C LEU A 601 -33.22 5.24 6.37
N ASN A 602 -34.00 5.90 5.50
CA ASN A 602 -34.19 5.43 4.13
C ASN A 602 -32.93 5.59 3.29
N GLU A 603 -32.25 6.72 3.42
CA GLU A 603 -30.98 6.95 2.74
C GLU A 603 -29.91 5.97 3.24
N THR A 604 -29.84 5.77 4.56
CA THR A 604 -28.92 4.82 5.20
C THR A 604 -29.18 3.38 4.74
N TYR A 605 -30.45 2.99 4.55
CA TYR A 605 -30.80 1.71 3.94
C TYR A 605 -30.36 1.62 2.47
N GLY A 606 -30.51 2.70 1.69
CA GLY A 606 -30.06 2.75 0.29
C GLY A 606 -28.56 2.55 0.13
N ASP A 607 -27.78 3.04 1.10
CA ASP A 607 -26.32 2.88 1.14
C ASP A 607 -25.87 1.52 1.73
N SER A 608 -26.81 0.70 2.22
CA SER A 608 -26.50 -0.55 2.93
C SER A 608 -26.43 -1.78 2.03
N THR A 609 -25.55 -2.72 2.38
CA THR A 609 -25.39 -4.00 1.67
C THR A 609 -25.83 -5.19 2.55
N PRO A 610 -26.17 -6.35 1.97
CA PRO A 610 -26.52 -7.54 2.76
C PRO A 610 -25.35 -8.08 3.60
N SER A 611 -24.12 -7.82 3.14
CA SER A 611 -22.90 -8.31 3.77
C SER A 611 -22.36 -7.39 4.86
N ALA A 612 -22.86 -6.14 4.97
CA ALA A 612 -22.43 -5.17 5.98
C ALA A 612 -23.53 -4.94 7.03
N PRO A 613 -23.23 -5.09 8.34
CA PRO A 613 -24.20 -4.81 9.39
C PRO A 613 -24.46 -3.30 9.54
N LEU A 614 -25.65 -2.95 9.98
CA LEU A 614 -26.04 -1.58 10.33
C LEU A 614 -26.05 -1.44 11.85
N ILE A 615 -25.36 -0.45 12.39
CA ILE A 615 -25.07 -0.37 13.83
C ILE A 615 -25.62 0.94 14.38
N PHE A 616 -26.59 0.85 15.29
CA PHE A 616 -27.04 1.96 16.12
C PHE A 616 -26.13 2.11 17.33
N VAL A 617 -25.44 3.24 17.40
CA VAL A 617 -24.71 3.68 18.59
C VAL A 617 -25.67 4.53 19.42
N LEU A 618 -26.08 3.99 20.56
CA LEU A 618 -27.17 4.55 21.37
C LEU A 618 -26.64 5.50 22.43
N SER A 619 -27.34 6.62 22.61
CA SER A 619 -27.27 7.40 23.86
C SER A 619 -28.23 6.79 24.90
N PRO A 620 -27.94 6.90 26.20
CA PRO A 620 -28.77 6.32 27.25
C PRO A 620 -30.24 6.75 27.13
N GLY A 621 -31.16 5.79 27.10
CA GLY A 621 -32.61 6.04 27.07
C GLY A 621 -33.25 6.16 25.69
N VAL A 622 -32.51 5.95 24.59
CA VAL A 622 -33.05 5.94 23.22
C VAL A 622 -33.17 4.51 22.67
N ASP A 623 -34.34 4.16 22.12
CA ASP A 623 -34.59 2.87 21.45
C ASP A 623 -35.01 3.07 19.98
N PRO A 624 -34.21 2.60 18.99
CA PRO A 624 -34.52 2.75 17.57
C PRO A 624 -35.56 1.76 17.04
N THR A 625 -36.01 0.79 17.85
CA THR A 625 -36.85 -0.33 17.41
C THR A 625 -38.13 0.11 16.68
N ALA A 626 -38.81 1.15 17.18
CA ALA A 626 -40.07 1.63 16.61
C ALA A 626 -39.86 2.21 15.19
N ASN A 627 -38.86 3.08 15.03
CA ASN A 627 -38.51 3.69 13.75
C ASN A 627 -38.10 2.62 12.73
N LEU A 628 -37.37 1.60 13.19
CA LEU A 628 -36.92 0.52 12.32
C LEU A 628 -38.06 -0.40 11.87
N LYS A 629 -39.02 -0.70 12.75
CA LYS A 629 -40.25 -1.43 12.38
C LYS A 629 -41.05 -0.67 11.31
N GLN A 630 -41.16 0.65 11.45
CA GLN A 630 -41.85 1.49 10.46
C GLN A 630 -41.11 1.46 9.11
N LEU A 631 -39.78 1.53 9.11
CA LEU A 631 -38.97 1.38 7.90
C LEU A 631 -39.18 0.02 7.23
N ALA A 632 -39.14 -1.07 8.01
CA ALA A 632 -39.36 -2.42 7.50
C ALA A 632 -40.76 -2.56 6.87
N GLN A 633 -41.80 -2.00 7.51
CA GLN A 633 -43.16 -1.95 6.95
C GLN A 633 -43.21 -1.17 5.63
N ALA A 634 -42.58 0.01 5.58
CA ALA A 634 -42.52 0.84 4.36
C ALA A 634 -41.81 0.14 3.19
N LYS A 635 -40.87 -0.78 3.47
CA LYS A 635 -40.18 -1.60 2.47
C LYS A 635 -40.86 -2.94 2.17
N GLY A 636 -42.04 -3.20 2.74
CA GLY A 636 -42.77 -4.47 2.54
C GLY A 636 -42.17 -5.68 3.27
N LEU A 637 -41.28 -5.45 4.24
CA LEU A 637 -40.58 -6.47 5.01
C LEU A 637 -41.03 -6.50 6.49
N GLY A 638 -42.16 -5.87 6.82
CA GLY A 638 -42.67 -5.77 8.18
C GLY A 638 -42.90 -7.12 8.88
N GLU A 639 -43.46 -8.10 8.17
CA GLU A 639 -43.66 -9.47 8.70
C GLU A 639 -42.37 -10.31 8.69
N LYS A 640 -41.34 -9.86 7.97
CA LYS A 640 -40.02 -10.48 7.88
C LYS A 640 -38.98 -9.78 8.77
N PHE A 641 -39.45 -8.99 9.74
CA PHE A 641 -38.61 -8.29 10.69
C PHE A 641 -38.59 -9.02 12.04
N PHE A 642 -37.42 -9.52 12.43
CA PHE A 642 -37.20 -10.24 13.68
C PHE A 642 -36.32 -9.40 14.60
N SER A 643 -36.77 -9.19 15.84
CA SER A 643 -36.07 -8.40 16.85
C SER A 643 -35.73 -9.28 18.05
N VAL A 644 -34.48 -9.25 18.49
CA VAL A 644 -33.98 -9.99 19.66
C VAL A 644 -33.21 -9.03 20.56
N ALA A 645 -33.62 -8.92 21.82
CA ALA A 645 -32.83 -8.22 22.83
C ALA A 645 -31.78 -9.19 23.40
N LEU A 646 -30.51 -8.86 23.24
CA LEU A 646 -29.42 -9.69 23.72
C LEU A 646 -29.30 -9.58 25.25
N GLY A 647 -29.31 -10.75 25.88
CA GLY A 647 -29.16 -10.95 27.31
C GLY A 647 -28.80 -12.40 27.58
N GLN A 648 -28.76 -12.80 28.86
CA GLN A 648 -28.35 -14.15 29.25
C GLN A 648 -29.20 -15.21 28.54
N GLY A 649 -28.53 -16.10 27.78
CA GLY A 649 -29.17 -17.23 27.08
C GLY A 649 -29.75 -16.92 25.69
N GLN A 650 -29.69 -15.68 25.19
CA GLN A 650 -30.26 -15.31 23.87
C GLN A 650 -29.33 -15.52 22.67
N ALA A 651 -28.03 -15.74 22.91
CA ALA A 651 -27.03 -15.93 21.85
C ALA A 651 -27.38 -17.06 20.86
N PRO A 652 -27.77 -18.28 21.28
CA PRO A 652 -28.12 -19.35 20.34
C PRO A 652 -29.34 -19.03 19.47
N VAL A 653 -30.31 -18.30 20.01
CA VAL A 653 -31.52 -17.87 19.30
C VAL A 653 -31.14 -16.86 18.22
N ALA A 654 -30.30 -15.89 18.56
CA ALA A 654 -29.77 -14.90 17.62
C ALA A 654 -28.98 -15.58 16.48
N THR A 655 -28.07 -16.51 16.79
CA THR A 655 -27.30 -17.26 15.78
C THR A 655 -28.21 -18.00 14.79
N LYS A 656 -29.24 -18.70 15.31
CA LYS A 656 -30.19 -19.42 14.47
C LYS A 656 -30.98 -18.47 13.57
N LEU A 657 -31.49 -17.37 14.13
CA LEU A 657 -32.25 -16.36 13.37
C LEU A 657 -31.42 -15.74 12.26
N ILE A 658 -30.15 -15.40 12.52
CA ILE A 658 -29.24 -14.88 11.48
C ILE A 658 -29.10 -15.92 10.37
N SER A 659 -28.81 -17.18 10.70
CA SER A 659 -28.61 -18.23 9.69
C SER A 659 -29.83 -18.45 8.79
N THR A 660 -31.04 -18.41 9.36
CA THR A 660 -32.28 -18.51 8.61
C THR A 660 -32.52 -17.26 7.76
N ALA A 661 -32.32 -16.07 8.35
CA ALA A 661 -32.54 -14.80 7.67
C ALA A 661 -31.59 -14.57 6.50
N THR A 662 -30.34 -15.06 6.59
CA THR A 662 -29.36 -15.01 5.48
C THR A 662 -29.87 -15.73 4.24
N ILE A 663 -30.63 -16.83 4.41
CA ILE A 663 -31.19 -17.63 3.31
C ILE A 663 -32.52 -17.05 2.84
N GLU A 664 -33.42 -16.69 3.77
CA GLU A 664 -34.79 -16.27 3.47
C GLU A 664 -34.92 -14.77 3.10
N GLY A 665 -33.88 -13.98 3.31
CA GLY A 665 -33.89 -12.54 3.05
C GLY A 665 -34.64 -11.71 4.09
N ASN A 666 -34.60 -12.13 5.35
CA ASN A 666 -35.30 -11.46 6.46
C ASN A 666 -34.42 -10.38 7.10
N TRP A 667 -35.03 -9.46 7.86
CA TRP A 667 -34.29 -8.48 8.65
C TRP A 667 -34.18 -8.95 10.10
N VAL A 668 -32.97 -8.87 10.66
CA VAL A 668 -32.71 -9.23 12.05
C VAL A 668 -32.16 -8.02 12.78
N PHE A 669 -32.82 -7.64 13.87
CA PHE A 669 -32.35 -6.61 14.79
C PHE A 669 -31.92 -7.23 16.11
N LEU A 670 -30.65 -7.02 16.47
CA LEU A 670 -30.08 -7.42 17.74
C LEU A 670 -29.92 -6.18 18.63
N ALA A 671 -30.74 -6.08 19.66
CA ALA A 671 -30.67 -4.99 20.60
C ALA A 671 -29.67 -5.27 21.73
N ASN A 672 -29.02 -4.23 22.25
CA ASN A 672 -28.16 -4.28 23.43
C ASN A 672 -26.93 -5.20 23.32
N CYS A 673 -26.23 -5.17 22.18
CA CYS A 673 -25.05 -5.99 21.92
C CYS A 673 -23.94 -5.84 22.98
N HIS A 674 -23.76 -4.65 23.56
CA HIS A 674 -22.84 -4.39 24.68
C HIS A 674 -23.08 -5.25 25.94
N LEU A 675 -24.28 -5.84 26.12
CA LEU A 675 -24.57 -6.70 27.27
C LEU A 675 -24.04 -8.14 27.10
N MET A 676 -23.65 -8.53 25.87
CA MET A 676 -23.22 -9.90 25.53
C MET A 676 -21.83 -9.91 24.89
N LEU A 677 -20.87 -9.23 25.51
CA LEU A 677 -19.49 -9.11 25.02
C LEU A 677 -18.82 -10.46 24.74
N SER A 678 -19.13 -11.50 25.53
CA SER A 678 -18.57 -12.84 25.35
C SER A 678 -18.97 -13.53 24.04
N TRP A 679 -20.10 -13.13 23.43
CA TRP A 679 -20.61 -13.72 22.19
C TRP A 679 -20.27 -12.88 20.95
N LEU A 680 -19.86 -11.63 21.12
CA LEU A 680 -19.50 -10.77 19.99
C LEU A 680 -18.36 -11.34 19.10
N PRO A 681 -17.36 -12.08 19.63
CA PRO A 681 -16.38 -12.78 18.78
C PRO A 681 -17.01 -13.85 17.88
N ASP A 682 -18.04 -14.56 18.34
CA ASP A 682 -18.77 -15.51 17.50
C ASP A 682 -19.62 -14.79 16.46
N LEU A 683 -20.23 -13.66 16.82
CA LEU A 683 -20.95 -12.80 15.88
C LEU A 683 -20.02 -12.26 14.79
N GLN A 684 -18.78 -11.89 15.13
CA GLN A 684 -17.76 -11.49 14.15
C GLN A 684 -17.53 -12.61 13.12
N LYS A 685 -17.31 -13.85 13.57
CA LYS A 685 -17.14 -15.00 12.66
C LYS A 685 -18.34 -15.22 11.74
N ILE A 686 -19.56 -15.02 12.25
CA ILE A 686 -20.78 -15.14 11.45
C ILE A 686 -20.82 -14.07 10.34
N ILE A 687 -20.47 -12.83 10.68
CA ILE A 687 -20.47 -11.70 9.74
C ILE A 687 -19.37 -11.84 8.69
N GLU A 688 -18.17 -12.28 9.08
CA GLU A 688 -17.07 -12.55 8.15
C GLU A 688 -17.43 -13.65 7.15
N ALA A 689 -18.20 -14.67 7.57
CA ALA A 689 -18.67 -15.73 6.70
C ALA A 689 -19.76 -15.29 5.69
N PHE A 690 -20.25 -14.05 5.75
CA PHE A 690 -21.24 -13.56 4.77
C PHE A 690 -20.65 -13.50 3.36
N ASP A 691 -19.38 -13.14 3.19
CA ASP A 691 -18.79 -13.00 1.85
C ASP A 691 -18.76 -14.33 1.09
N GLU A 692 -18.49 -15.43 1.80
CA GLU A 692 -18.49 -16.78 1.22
C GLU A 692 -19.91 -17.30 0.99
N LYS A 693 -20.84 -17.00 1.90
CA LYS A 693 -22.22 -17.51 1.86
C LYS A 693 -23.12 -16.77 0.88
N GLN A 694 -22.74 -15.54 0.49
CA GLN A 694 -23.53 -14.63 -0.35
C GLN A 694 -24.98 -14.48 0.16
N PRO A 695 -25.23 -13.60 1.14
CA PRO A 695 -26.55 -13.45 1.74
C PRO A 695 -27.58 -13.03 0.70
N HIS A 696 -28.84 -13.42 0.93
CA HIS A 696 -29.96 -12.97 0.10
C HIS A 696 -30.01 -11.43 0.01
N GLU A 697 -30.30 -10.86 -1.17
CA GLU A 697 -30.20 -9.40 -1.42
C GLU A 697 -31.03 -8.53 -0.46
N ASN A 698 -32.19 -9.02 -0.01
CA ASN A 698 -33.04 -8.34 0.97
C ASN A 698 -32.60 -8.48 2.44
N PHE A 699 -31.65 -9.37 2.76
CA PHE A 699 -31.19 -9.58 4.13
C PHE A 699 -30.51 -8.32 4.66
N ARG A 700 -30.84 -7.92 5.90
CA ARG A 700 -30.13 -6.87 6.63
C ARG A 700 -29.99 -7.27 8.09
N LEU A 701 -28.77 -7.12 8.60
CA LEU A 701 -28.44 -7.28 10.02
C LEU A 701 -28.31 -5.90 10.67
N TRP A 702 -29.16 -5.64 11.66
CA TRP A 702 -29.18 -4.42 12.43
C TRP A 702 -28.73 -4.72 13.85
N LEU A 703 -27.85 -3.90 14.40
CA LEU A 703 -27.28 -4.04 15.74
C LEU A 703 -27.56 -2.76 16.52
N SER A 704 -27.79 -2.84 17.82
CA SER A 704 -27.73 -1.67 18.70
C SER A 704 -26.80 -1.89 19.88
N SER A 705 -26.01 -0.87 20.21
CA SER A 705 -25.06 -0.94 21.30
C SER A 705 -24.81 0.43 21.92
N ASN A 706 -24.59 0.46 23.23
CA ASN A 706 -23.92 1.60 23.86
C ASN A 706 -22.43 1.56 23.48
N PRO A 707 -21.73 2.71 23.47
CA PRO A 707 -20.29 2.76 23.28
C PRO A 707 -19.56 1.86 24.29
N THR A 708 -18.65 1.02 23.80
CA THR A 708 -17.82 0.13 24.61
C THR A 708 -16.51 -0.22 23.89
N PRO A 709 -15.35 -0.15 24.55
CA PRO A 709 -14.07 -0.49 23.94
C PRO A 709 -13.92 -1.98 23.61
N HIS A 710 -14.77 -2.84 24.17
CA HIS A 710 -14.73 -4.29 23.96
C HIS A 710 -15.57 -4.77 22.78
N PHE A 711 -16.17 -3.85 22.01
CA PHE A 711 -16.90 -4.23 20.82
C PHE A 711 -15.92 -4.65 19.71
N PRO A 712 -16.14 -5.77 19.00
CA PRO A 712 -15.18 -6.23 18.00
C PRO A 712 -14.94 -5.22 16.89
N LEU A 713 -13.67 -4.85 16.73
CA LEU A 713 -13.21 -3.87 15.74
C LEU A 713 -13.63 -4.25 14.32
N ALA A 714 -13.57 -5.54 13.96
CA ALA A 714 -13.93 -6.02 12.64
C ALA A 714 -15.41 -5.76 12.29
N ILE A 715 -16.32 -5.88 13.26
CA ILE A 715 -17.73 -5.59 13.06
C ILE A 715 -17.92 -4.08 12.86
N LEU A 716 -17.24 -3.25 13.66
CA LEU A 716 -17.30 -1.81 13.51
C LEU A 716 -16.75 -1.40 12.14
N GLN A 717 -15.51 -1.75 11.80
CA GLN A 717 -14.89 -1.39 10.53
C GLN A 717 -15.76 -1.73 9.32
N ARG A 718 -16.43 -2.89 9.32
CA ARG A 718 -17.32 -3.35 8.25
C ARG A 718 -18.72 -2.71 8.28
N GLY A 719 -19.21 -2.34 9.45
CA GLY A 719 -20.59 -1.89 9.63
C GLY A 719 -20.82 -0.42 9.29
N LEU A 720 -22.06 -0.09 8.88
CA LEU A 720 -22.52 1.28 8.72
C LEU A 720 -23.08 1.77 10.06
N LYS A 721 -22.48 2.81 10.65
CA LYS A 721 -22.86 3.32 11.97
C LYS A 721 -23.83 4.47 11.86
N MET A 722 -24.74 4.54 12.81
CA MET A 722 -25.63 5.67 13.01
C MET A 722 -25.84 5.93 14.49
N THR A 723 -25.80 7.20 14.88
CA THR A 723 -26.08 7.62 16.26
C THR A 723 -27.53 8.01 16.41
N THR A 724 -28.12 7.63 17.54
CA THR A 724 -29.48 8.06 17.90
C THR A 724 -29.43 8.73 19.26
N GLU A 725 -29.65 10.04 19.26
CA GLU A 725 -29.65 10.89 20.45
C GLU A 725 -31.00 11.62 20.56
N PRO A 726 -31.45 11.94 21.79
CA PRO A 726 -32.58 12.84 21.93
C PRO A 726 -32.17 14.22 21.37
N PRO A 727 -33.04 14.89 20.60
CA PRO A 727 -32.74 16.23 20.09
C PRO A 727 -32.47 17.18 21.27
N LYS A 728 -31.42 18.00 21.15
CA LYS A 728 -31.17 19.08 22.10
C LYS A 728 -32.26 20.14 21.93
N GLY A 729 -33.25 20.12 22.80
CA GLY A 729 -34.35 21.09 22.86
C GLY A 729 -35.24 20.81 24.07
N LEU A 730 -35.72 21.89 24.71
CA LEU A 730 -36.68 21.85 25.82
C LEU A 730 -38.07 21.40 25.35
#